data_AF-A0AA38F778-F1
#
_entry.id   AF-A0AA38F778-F1
#
_cell.length_a   1.000
_cell.length_b   1.000
_cell.length_c   1.000
_cell.angle_alpha   90.00
_cell.angle_beta   90.00
_cell.angle_gamma   90.00
#
_symmetry.space_group_name_H-M   'P 1'
#
loop_
_entity.id
_entity.type
_entity.pdbx_description
1 polymer ?
#
loop_
_entity_poly.entity_id
_entity_poly.type
_entity_poly.pdbx_seq_one_letter_code
_entity_poly.pdbx_strand_id
1 'polypeptide(L)'
;FKVVLESARSDPCIQGGCIKYLKALIRQLKAGKDKDFSKMKIEFQVDNAENYLISVAAEEETHVKMGMWVRKLVCLVPIQIARVENNAMVALKDGLQIPHYISYVDSVSLANSIRFGFYDAVLSSWKGKIKGLGSFERSEQEDMLLSVLNAAVSNLTIFNKKDFHLDKDTESAFSRFQSGINLLKQDKNKSQDNFILKMYDGKVEIVAMAPYNRSEYYKESLRELTETVEDKIYSCYDNGSTFLRDLKLIIAQIAAKDWTSIDSKCVAVIVDILRRNLMSGVHTGCLSANANEELQVFVIFDTQEEIPDSPIVVGDLSCDIKDSGLYLTPSNDSLLSVTIREVLSQLRSSLELVLPRKGRNGEEWHSMFENFLESLTERRQDRVQKWISANSVEFSDNDVVQRLQLEASVALGKGQRGSFEYDLVSEQNGLRKGCCIPIPPFEIDHQGPHVHTKNEDSVHYCDSRCQSCGYFCQLPIDHSGLHDTVHGNMRNVRFISDSEDIEIHDRKYKWGERGEAEMCNMYCRKLGRGHIHLVPCPDSACTNNLYNGSRHATVKYGPDVDIAKDEMTHETYWQCVRFVDPCTEEEREEFGRCNHHCKSEEHETEVGGSDKSYCTEKLWHPPIKRTGQNISSAGYITDDGHHFGCDHSKNVPHHVIFVIDRSGSMQSSDISPTMGKFNDHNSRLGCVYEAILRFIQACLRTVSDDSVSVVLFDTSATVA
;
A
#
# COMPACT_ATOMS: atom_id res chain seq x y z
N PHE A 1 17.03 -43.45 -2.31
CA PHE A 1 15.85 -42.66 -1.89
C PHE A 1 16.24 -41.42 -1.06
N LYS A 2 16.95 -41.59 0.06
CA LYS A 2 17.58 -40.47 0.80
C LYS A 2 18.39 -39.53 -0.13
N VAL A 3 19.23 -40.09 -0.99
CA VAL A 3 19.95 -39.35 -2.06
C VAL A 3 19.03 -38.61 -3.02
N VAL A 4 17.84 -39.12 -3.33
CA VAL A 4 16.86 -38.46 -4.22
C VAL A 4 16.20 -37.29 -3.51
N LEU A 5 15.83 -37.46 -2.23
CA LEU A 5 15.30 -36.36 -1.42
C LEU A 5 16.36 -35.30 -1.14
N GLU A 6 17.60 -35.69 -0.86
CA GLU A 6 18.73 -34.78 -0.65
C GLU A 6 19.12 -34.08 -1.95
N SER A 7 19.13 -34.77 -3.10
CA SER A 7 19.39 -34.14 -4.41
C SER A 7 18.24 -33.23 -4.84
N ALA A 8 16.99 -33.61 -4.56
CA ALA A 8 15.81 -32.77 -4.76
C ALA A 8 15.80 -31.56 -3.80
N ARG A 9 16.38 -31.71 -2.60
CA ARG A 9 16.61 -30.63 -1.64
C ARG A 9 17.85 -29.81 -1.96
N SER A 10 18.78 -30.26 -2.79
CA SER A 10 19.95 -29.48 -3.18
C SER A 10 19.76 -28.81 -4.54
N ASP A 11 18.80 -29.28 -5.34
CA ASP A 11 18.43 -28.70 -6.63
C ASP A 11 17.51 -27.48 -6.40
N PRO A 12 17.95 -26.26 -6.75
CA PRO A 12 17.18 -25.03 -6.54
C PRO A 12 15.81 -25.06 -7.26
N CYS A 13 15.70 -25.83 -8.35
CA CYS A 13 14.46 -25.95 -9.11
C CYS A 13 13.41 -26.86 -8.45
N ILE A 14 13.82 -27.67 -7.47
CA ILE A 14 12.96 -28.68 -6.83
C ILE A 14 12.66 -28.31 -5.36
N GLN A 15 13.56 -27.61 -4.67
CA GLN A 15 13.40 -27.15 -3.28
C GLN A 15 12.07 -26.40 -3.05
N GLY A 16 11.71 -25.48 -3.96
CA GLY A 16 10.69 -24.43 -3.80
C GLY A 16 9.20 -24.83 -3.67
N GLY A 17 8.81 -26.09 -3.89
CA GLY A 17 7.39 -26.48 -3.78
C GLY A 17 7.07 -27.97 -3.91
N CYS A 18 7.96 -28.75 -4.50
CA CYS A 18 7.74 -30.17 -4.76
C CYS A 18 7.56 -30.99 -3.46
N ILE A 19 8.29 -30.68 -2.39
CA ILE A 19 8.26 -31.47 -1.16
C ILE A 19 6.89 -31.37 -0.45
N LYS A 20 6.26 -30.19 -0.45
CA LYS A 20 4.95 -29.96 0.20
C LYS A 20 3.81 -30.61 -0.58
N TYR A 21 3.85 -30.51 -1.92
CA TYR A 21 2.87 -31.18 -2.77
C TYR A 21 3.05 -32.71 -2.78
N LEU A 22 4.29 -33.24 -2.76
CA LEU A 22 4.55 -34.67 -2.54
C LEU A 22 3.89 -35.14 -1.24
N LYS A 23 4.04 -34.39 -0.14
CA LYS A 23 3.37 -34.70 1.14
C LYS A 23 1.84 -34.69 1.01
N ALA A 24 1.25 -33.76 0.26
CA ALA A 24 -0.20 -33.67 0.04
C ALA A 24 -0.74 -34.78 -0.87
N LEU A 25 -0.07 -35.05 -1.99
CA LEU A 25 -0.35 -36.16 -2.91
C LEU A 25 -0.26 -37.50 -2.19
N ILE A 26 0.73 -37.68 -1.30
CA ILE A 26 0.85 -38.88 -0.45
C ILE A 26 -0.37 -39.04 0.47
N ARG A 27 -0.88 -37.95 1.07
CA ARG A 27 -2.10 -38.02 1.89
C ARG A 27 -3.33 -38.42 1.06
N GLN A 28 -3.45 -37.87 -0.16
CA GLN A 28 -4.55 -38.20 -1.08
C GLN A 28 -4.48 -39.64 -1.60
N LEU A 29 -3.27 -40.12 -1.98
CA LEU A 29 -3.05 -41.50 -2.42
C LEU A 29 -3.36 -42.52 -1.32
N LYS A 30 -3.07 -42.19 -0.04
CA LYS A 30 -3.43 -43.01 1.12
C LYS A 30 -4.95 -43.00 1.44
N ALA A 31 -5.67 -41.97 1.00
CA ALA A 31 -7.10 -41.81 1.26
C ALA A 31 -8.00 -42.44 0.17
N GLY A 32 -7.46 -42.72 -1.02
CA GLY A 32 -8.21 -43.33 -2.12
C GLY A 32 -8.47 -44.83 -1.88
N LYS A 33 -9.73 -45.23 -1.78
CA LYS A 33 -10.14 -46.61 -1.44
C LYS A 33 -10.01 -47.64 -2.58
N ASP A 34 -9.76 -47.21 -3.82
CA ASP A 34 -9.84 -48.07 -5.02
C ASP A 34 -8.53 -48.25 -5.81
N LYS A 35 -7.35 -47.97 -5.22
CA LYS A 35 -6.07 -48.16 -5.92
C LYS A 35 -5.17 -49.14 -5.17
N ASP A 36 -5.00 -50.33 -5.76
CA ASP A 36 -4.14 -51.39 -5.22
C ASP A 36 -2.66 -51.14 -5.57
N PHE A 37 -1.91 -50.59 -4.61
CA PHE A 37 -0.47 -50.42 -4.68
C PHE A 37 0.32 -51.54 -3.96
N SER A 38 -0.32 -52.66 -3.63
CA SER A 38 0.27 -53.74 -2.82
C SER A 38 1.57 -54.35 -3.39
N LYS A 39 1.84 -54.17 -4.68
CA LYS A 39 3.09 -54.60 -5.34
C LYS A 39 4.18 -53.52 -5.45
N MET A 40 3.90 -52.29 -5.05
CA MET A 40 4.83 -51.17 -5.07
C MET A 40 5.12 -50.72 -3.63
N LYS A 41 6.28 -51.13 -3.09
CA LYS A 41 6.70 -50.71 -1.75
C LYS A 41 7.38 -49.35 -1.84
N ILE A 42 6.60 -48.29 -1.69
CA ILE A 42 7.10 -46.92 -1.66
C ILE A 42 7.03 -46.40 -0.21
N GLU A 43 8.11 -46.57 0.54
CA GLU A 43 8.25 -46.10 1.94
C GLU A 43 9.07 -44.80 1.99
N PHE A 44 8.46 -43.72 2.51
CA PHE A 44 9.09 -42.42 2.74
C PHE A 44 9.17 -42.16 4.25
N GLN A 45 10.36 -42.13 4.83
CA GLN A 45 10.55 -41.67 6.22
C GLN A 45 10.58 -40.13 6.25
N VAL A 46 9.69 -39.54 7.04
CA VAL A 46 9.70 -38.12 7.41
C VAL A 46 9.84 -38.09 8.92
N ASP A 47 11.02 -37.74 9.43
CA ASP A 47 11.19 -37.46 10.86
C ASP A 47 10.79 -36.01 11.16
N ASN A 48 10.14 -35.87 12.32
CA ASN A 48 9.53 -34.64 12.81
C ASN A 48 10.59 -33.59 13.17
N ALA A 49 10.29 -32.35 12.78
CA ALA A 49 10.69 -31.07 13.38
C ALA A 49 12.17 -30.81 13.76
N GLU A 50 12.70 -29.72 13.17
CA GLU A 50 13.56 -28.72 13.82
C GLU A 50 15.10 -28.81 13.85
N ASN A 51 15.79 -29.75 13.18
CA ASN A 51 17.22 -29.55 12.92
C ASN A 51 17.71 -30.23 11.63
N TYR A 52 18.04 -29.43 10.62
CA TYR A 52 18.63 -29.89 9.37
C TYR A 52 20.16 -29.90 9.46
N LEU A 53 20.75 -31.02 9.86
CA LEU A 53 22.15 -31.33 9.54
C LEU A 53 22.28 -32.83 9.32
N ILE A 54 22.10 -33.24 8.06
CA ILE A 54 22.68 -34.48 7.55
C ILE A 54 23.56 -34.05 6.37
N SER A 55 24.86 -33.91 6.62
CA SER A 55 25.85 -33.78 5.56
C SER A 55 26.07 -35.15 4.91
N VAL A 56 25.84 -35.27 3.61
CA VAL A 56 26.37 -36.36 2.80
C VAL A 56 27.27 -35.73 1.74
N ALA A 57 28.55 -36.08 1.79
CA ALA A 57 29.48 -35.78 0.70
C ALA A 57 29.25 -36.83 -0.39
N ALA A 58 28.60 -36.43 -1.48
CA ALA A 58 28.73 -37.12 -2.76
C ALA A 58 29.35 -36.12 -3.77
N GLU A 59 30.11 -36.63 -4.73
CA GLU A 59 30.75 -35.81 -5.75
C GLU A 59 29.70 -34.95 -6.48
N GLU A 60 29.96 -33.65 -6.61
CA GLU A 60 29.06 -32.60 -7.12
C GLU A 60 28.33 -33.00 -8.43
N GLU A 61 29.01 -33.77 -9.28
CA GLU A 61 28.49 -34.28 -10.56
C GLU A 61 27.32 -35.27 -10.42
N THR A 62 27.26 -36.04 -9.32
CA THR A 62 26.19 -37.01 -9.06
C THR A 62 24.88 -36.35 -8.64
N HIS A 63 24.95 -35.24 -7.90
CA HIS A 63 23.79 -34.44 -7.48
C HIS A 63 23.10 -33.79 -8.69
N VAL A 64 23.88 -33.20 -9.61
CA VAL A 64 23.37 -32.55 -10.83
C VAL A 64 22.65 -33.55 -11.74
N LYS A 65 23.24 -34.73 -11.97
CA LYS A 65 22.63 -35.78 -12.81
C LYS A 65 21.31 -36.31 -12.22
N MET A 66 21.24 -36.47 -10.90
CA MET A 66 20.02 -36.91 -10.22
C MET A 66 18.93 -35.83 -10.24
N GLY A 67 19.26 -34.55 -10.01
CA GLY A 67 18.32 -33.43 -10.12
C GLY A 67 17.66 -33.37 -11.51
N MET A 68 18.46 -33.46 -12.57
CA MET A 68 17.96 -33.54 -13.94
C MET A 68 17.02 -34.74 -14.19
N TRP A 69 17.33 -35.90 -13.61
CA TRP A 69 16.47 -37.08 -13.73
C TRP A 69 15.11 -36.86 -13.04
N VAL A 70 15.10 -36.24 -11.85
CA VAL A 70 13.85 -35.91 -11.13
C VAL A 70 13.00 -34.90 -11.92
N ARG A 71 13.60 -33.85 -12.49
CA ARG A 71 12.90 -32.89 -13.34
C ARG A 71 12.23 -33.58 -14.53
N LYS A 72 12.96 -34.47 -15.22
CA LYS A 72 12.41 -35.27 -16.33
C LYS A 72 11.23 -36.12 -15.86
N LEU A 73 11.33 -36.77 -14.70
CA LEU A 73 10.26 -37.60 -14.16
C LEU A 73 9.00 -36.78 -13.84
N VAL A 74 9.16 -35.58 -13.27
CA VAL A 74 8.05 -34.64 -13.01
C VAL A 74 7.34 -34.26 -14.32
N CYS A 75 8.10 -33.91 -15.36
CA CYS A 75 7.56 -33.50 -16.66
C CYS A 75 6.92 -34.64 -17.47
N LEU A 76 7.04 -35.90 -17.03
CA LEU A 76 6.35 -37.04 -17.65
C LEU A 76 4.91 -37.23 -17.13
N VAL A 77 4.53 -36.55 -16.05
CA VAL A 77 3.20 -36.67 -15.47
C VAL A 77 2.31 -35.57 -16.06
N PRO A 78 1.31 -35.89 -16.91
CA PRO A 78 0.40 -34.88 -17.43
C PRO A 78 -0.44 -34.29 -16.28
N ILE A 79 -0.57 -32.97 -16.25
CA ILE A 79 -1.43 -32.27 -15.30
C ILE A 79 -2.57 -31.61 -16.06
N GLN A 80 -3.79 -31.84 -15.57
CA GLN A 80 -4.96 -31.16 -16.10
C GLN A 80 -4.98 -29.72 -15.58
N ILE A 81 -4.88 -28.74 -16.48
CA ILE A 81 -4.83 -27.31 -16.11
C ILE A 81 -6.21 -26.64 -16.11
N ALA A 82 -7.15 -27.20 -16.86
CA ALA A 82 -8.53 -26.74 -16.97
C ALA A 82 -9.47 -27.87 -17.46
N ARG A 83 -10.78 -27.66 -17.34
CA ARG A 83 -11.82 -28.52 -17.94
C ARG A 83 -12.94 -27.68 -18.53
N VAL A 84 -13.70 -28.24 -19.48
CA VAL A 84 -14.91 -27.59 -19.99
C VAL A 84 -16.13 -28.25 -19.35
N GLU A 85 -16.96 -27.45 -18.69
CA GLU A 85 -18.22 -27.89 -18.08
C GLU A 85 -19.31 -26.86 -18.38
N ASN A 86 -20.50 -27.30 -18.79
CA ASN A 86 -21.64 -26.43 -19.07
C ASN A 86 -21.31 -25.24 -19.99
N ASN A 87 -20.55 -25.48 -21.07
CA ASN A 87 -20.08 -24.46 -22.01
C ASN A 87 -19.21 -23.35 -21.37
N ALA A 88 -18.54 -23.65 -20.25
CA ALA A 88 -17.59 -22.76 -19.61
C ALA A 88 -16.27 -23.49 -19.35
N MET A 89 -15.16 -22.79 -19.54
CA MET A 89 -13.85 -23.27 -19.11
C MET A 89 -13.72 -23.06 -17.60
N VAL A 90 -13.41 -24.12 -16.87
CA VAL A 90 -13.17 -24.12 -15.44
C VAL A 90 -11.68 -24.33 -15.22
N ALA A 91 -11.00 -23.30 -14.72
CA ALA A 91 -9.60 -23.39 -14.32
C ALA A 91 -9.44 -24.33 -13.12
N LEU A 92 -8.33 -25.07 -13.08
CA LEU A 92 -8.02 -26.01 -12.00
C LEU A 92 -6.81 -25.52 -11.19
N LYS A 93 -6.82 -25.88 -9.91
CA LYS A 93 -5.69 -25.70 -8.98
C LYS A 93 -5.10 -27.05 -8.68
N ASP A 94 -3.85 -27.25 -9.08
CA ASP A 94 -3.09 -28.49 -8.95
C ASP A 94 -3.80 -29.71 -9.54
N GLY A 95 -4.52 -29.52 -10.66
CA GLY A 95 -5.32 -30.56 -11.29
C GLY A 95 -6.69 -30.81 -10.64
N LEU A 96 -7.05 -30.05 -9.61
CA LEU A 96 -8.31 -30.17 -8.87
C LEU A 96 -9.17 -28.92 -9.02
N GLN A 97 -10.47 -29.07 -8.76
CA GLN A 97 -11.39 -27.93 -8.78
C GLN A 97 -10.98 -26.89 -7.73
N ILE A 98 -10.96 -25.62 -8.11
CA ILE A 98 -10.67 -24.51 -7.19
C ILE A 98 -11.72 -24.54 -6.07
N PRO A 99 -11.32 -24.62 -4.79
CA PRO A 99 -12.27 -24.69 -3.68
C PRO A 99 -13.19 -23.47 -3.60
N HIS A 100 -14.46 -23.67 -3.25
CA HIS A 100 -15.49 -22.62 -3.19
C HIS A 100 -15.19 -21.46 -2.22
N TYR A 101 -14.31 -21.66 -1.23
CA TYR A 101 -13.89 -20.59 -0.32
C TYR A 101 -12.90 -19.60 -0.96
N ILE A 102 -12.30 -19.96 -2.10
CA ILE A 102 -11.44 -19.06 -2.87
C ILE A 102 -12.34 -18.29 -3.83
N SER A 103 -12.75 -17.09 -3.43
CA SER A 103 -13.44 -16.15 -4.31
C SER A 103 -12.42 -15.36 -5.13
N TYR A 104 -12.72 -15.16 -6.41
CA TYR A 104 -11.98 -14.29 -7.31
C TYR A 104 -12.96 -13.28 -7.91
N VAL A 105 -12.52 -12.03 -8.02
CA VAL A 105 -13.34 -10.91 -8.47
C VAL A 105 -13.10 -10.63 -9.96
N ASP A 106 -11.93 -11.03 -10.45
CA ASP A 106 -11.47 -10.79 -11.81
C ASP A 106 -10.47 -11.86 -12.28
N SER A 107 -10.01 -11.74 -13.53
CA SER A 107 -9.01 -12.62 -14.14
C SER A 107 -7.65 -12.59 -13.43
N VAL A 108 -7.26 -11.45 -12.83
CA VAL A 108 -5.97 -11.30 -12.13
C VAL A 108 -5.97 -12.07 -10.81
N SER A 109 -7.02 -11.91 -10.00
CA SER A 109 -7.21 -12.68 -8.77
C SER A 109 -7.39 -14.17 -9.04
N LEU A 110 -8.07 -14.54 -10.13
CA LEU A 110 -8.16 -15.93 -10.57
C LEU A 110 -6.78 -16.49 -10.98
N ALA A 111 -6.01 -15.76 -11.80
CA ALA A 111 -4.66 -16.19 -12.23
C ALA A 111 -3.74 -16.45 -11.03
N ASN A 112 -3.81 -15.59 -10.01
CA ASN A 112 -3.10 -15.74 -8.75
C ASN A 112 -3.47 -17.01 -7.97
N SER A 113 -4.68 -17.53 -8.15
CA SER A 113 -5.18 -18.73 -7.47
C SER A 113 -4.83 -20.05 -8.19
N ILE A 114 -4.55 -19.98 -9.50
CA ILE A 114 -4.17 -21.14 -10.33
C ILE A 114 -2.77 -21.64 -9.93
N ARG A 115 -2.63 -22.96 -9.84
CA ARG A 115 -1.37 -23.66 -9.56
C ARG A 115 -1.28 -24.91 -10.43
N PHE A 116 -0.09 -25.23 -10.93
CA PHE A 116 0.18 -26.43 -11.73
C PHE A 116 1.00 -27.46 -10.94
N GLY A 117 0.91 -27.49 -9.61
CA GLY A 117 1.66 -28.40 -8.76
C GLY A 117 3.16 -28.31 -8.98
N PHE A 118 3.81 -29.44 -9.29
CA PHE A 118 5.25 -29.50 -9.53
C PHE A 118 5.73 -28.64 -10.70
N TYR A 119 4.88 -28.40 -11.70
CA TYR A 119 5.25 -27.60 -12.85
C TYR A 119 5.45 -26.14 -12.47
N ASP A 120 4.72 -25.63 -11.46
CA ASP A 120 4.98 -24.27 -10.96
C ASP A 120 6.42 -24.12 -10.48
N ALA A 121 6.92 -25.10 -9.71
CA ALA A 121 8.29 -25.07 -9.19
C ALA A 121 9.34 -25.24 -10.28
N VAL A 122 9.12 -26.18 -11.22
CA VAL A 122 10.05 -26.41 -12.34
C VAL A 122 10.10 -25.18 -13.25
N LEU A 123 8.95 -24.61 -13.59
CA LEU A 123 8.87 -23.46 -14.50
C LEU A 123 9.37 -22.17 -13.81
N SER A 124 8.98 -21.90 -12.56
CA SER A 124 9.40 -20.67 -11.86
C SER A 124 10.91 -20.59 -11.64
N SER A 125 11.57 -21.73 -11.52
CA SER A 125 13.02 -21.83 -11.31
C SER A 125 13.82 -22.03 -12.61
N TRP A 126 13.15 -22.20 -13.74
CA TRP A 126 13.80 -22.41 -15.02
C TRP A 126 14.30 -21.07 -15.59
N LYS A 127 15.62 -20.86 -15.56
CA LYS A 127 16.29 -19.65 -16.07
C LYS A 127 16.54 -19.66 -17.58
N GLY A 128 16.27 -20.78 -18.26
CA GLY A 128 16.53 -20.93 -19.68
C GLY A 128 15.34 -20.53 -20.55
N LYS A 129 15.59 -20.37 -21.85
CA LYS A 129 14.55 -20.11 -22.85
C LYS A 129 13.49 -21.22 -22.86
N ILE A 130 12.22 -20.83 -23.03
CA ILE A 130 11.10 -21.75 -23.24
C ILE A 130 10.73 -21.73 -24.73
N LYS A 131 10.67 -22.92 -25.32
CA LYS A 131 10.29 -23.14 -26.72
C LYS A 131 9.02 -23.98 -26.76
N GLY A 132 7.99 -23.45 -27.43
CA GLY A 132 6.72 -24.15 -27.58
C GLY A 132 6.74 -25.04 -28.83
N LEU A 133 6.31 -26.29 -28.68
CA LEU A 133 5.91 -27.14 -29.80
C LEU A 133 4.41 -26.92 -30.04
N GLY A 134 4.07 -25.92 -30.85
CA GLY A 134 2.69 -25.64 -31.24
C GLY A 134 2.24 -26.48 -32.44
N SER A 135 0.94 -26.79 -32.50
CA SER A 135 0.27 -26.95 -33.79
C SER A 135 0.20 -25.55 -34.39
N PHE A 136 0.82 -25.35 -35.56
CA PHE A 136 0.69 -24.11 -36.32
C PHE A 136 -0.78 -23.67 -36.42
N GLU A 137 -1.05 -22.36 -36.45
CA GLU A 137 -2.32 -21.86 -37.01
C GLU A 137 -2.41 -22.42 -38.43
N ARG A 138 -3.28 -23.41 -38.61
CA ARG A 138 -3.55 -24.02 -39.90
C ARG A 138 -4.66 -23.24 -40.55
N SER A 139 -4.47 -22.84 -41.81
CA SER A 139 -5.59 -22.34 -42.59
C SER A 139 -6.67 -23.43 -42.75
N GLU A 140 -7.93 -23.06 -43.00
CA GLU A 140 -9.01 -24.05 -43.25
C GLU A 140 -8.63 -25.06 -44.34
N GLN A 141 -7.84 -24.61 -45.32
CA GLN A 141 -7.33 -25.44 -46.42
C GLN A 141 -6.31 -26.47 -45.92
N GLU A 142 -5.46 -26.11 -44.97
CA GLU A 142 -4.47 -27.01 -44.36
C GLU A 142 -5.13 -28.03 -43.42
N ASP A 143 -6.14 -27.62 -42.66
CA ASP A 143 -6.92 -28.53 -41.81
C ASP A 143 -7.76 -29.50 -42.64
N MET A 144 -8.31 -29.05 -43.76
CA MET A 144 -8.95 -29.93 -44.74
C MET A 144 -7.96 -30.94 -45.31
N LEU A 145 -6.76 -30.49 -45.72
CA LEU A 145 -5.73 -31.38 -46.27
C LEU A 145 -5.27 -32.41 -45.24
N LEU A 146 -5.04 -32.00 -43.99
CA LEU A 146 -4.63 -32.90 -42.91
C LEU A 146 -5.74 -33.88 -42.53
N SER A 147 -7.00 -33.46 -42.60
CA SER A 147 -8.17 -34.33 -42.44
C SER A 147 -8.27 -35.35 -43.57
N VAL A 148 -8.02 -34.93 -44.82
CA VAL A 148 -7.97 -35.83 -46.00
C VAL A 148 -6.79 -36.79 -45.90
N LEU A 149 -5.62 -36.33 -45.48
CA LEU A 149 -4.45 -37.17 -45.25
C LEU A 149 -4.72 -38.18 -44.13
N ASN A 150 -5.27 -37.74 -43.00
CA ASN A 150 -5.66 -38.62 -41.90
C ASN A 150 -6.74 -39.61 -42.34
N ALA A 151 -7.71 -39.22 -43.17
CA ALA A 151 -8.71 -40.13 -43.71
C ALA A 151 -8.08 -41.15 -44.69
N ALA A 152 -7.16 -40.71 -45.55
CA ALA A 152 -6.44 -41.59 -46.48
C ALA A 152 -5.52 -42.59 -45.74
N VAL A 153 -4.85 -42.14 -44.67
CA VAL A 153 -4.01 -42.98 -43.80
C VAL A 153 -4.85 -43.87 -42.89
N SER A 154 -6.01 -43.43 -42.42
CA SER A 154 -6.92 -44.24 -41.61
C SER A 154 -7.62 -45.33 -42.44
N ASN A 155 -7.76 -45.12 -43.75
CA ASN A 155 -8.20 -46.15 -44.70
C ASN A 155 -7.10 -47.18 -45.03
N LEU A 156 -5.86 -47.01 -44.55
CA LEU A 156 -4.82 -48.04 -44.60
C LEU A 156 -4.98 -48.99 -43.40
N THR A 157 -5.74 -50.07 -43.59
CA THR A 157 -5.85 -51.17 -42.62
C THR A 157 -4.50 -51.88 -42.48
N ILE A 158 -3.88 -51.80 -41.29
CA ILE A 158 -2.60 -52.46 -40.99
C ILE A 158 -2.86 -53.94 -40.66
N PHE A 159 -2.50 -54.84 -41.57
CA PHE A 159 -2.51 -56.28 -41.30
C PHE A 159 -1.19 -56.72 -40.66
N ASN A 160 -1.27 -57.53 -39.60
CA ASN A 160 -0.11 -58.20 -39.03
C ASN A 160 0.36 -59.27 -40.02
N LYS A 161 1.60 -59.17 -40.51
CA LYS A 161 2.20 -59.99 -41.57
C LYS A 161 2.21 -61.51 -41.31
N LYS A 162 1.75 -61.97 -40.14
CA LYS A 162 1.91 -63.36 -39.76
C LYS A 162 1.03 -64.35 -40.52
N ASP A 163 -0.13 -63.96 -41.05
CA ASP A 163 -1.08 -64.98 -41.56
C ASP A 163 -1.88 -64.64 -42.84
N PHE A 164 -1.50 -63.64 -43.67
CA PHE A 164 -2.19 -63.38 -44.95
C PHE A 164 -1.24 -63.02 -46.11
N HIS A 165 -1.49 -63.63 -47.28
CA HIS A 165 -0.97 -63.16 -48.57
C HIS A 165 -1.76 -61.91 -48.97
N LEU A 166 -1.08 -60.77 -49.04
CA LEU A 166 -1.65 -59.54 -49.58
C LEU A 166 -1.85 -59.71 -51.10
N ASP A 167 -2.96 -59.21 -51.64
CA ASP A 167 -3.12 -59.16 -53.10
C ASP A 167 -2.11 -58.18 -53.72
N LYS A 168 -1.86 -58.38 -55.01
CA LYS A 168 -0.85 -57.61 -55.77
C LYS A 168 -1.15 -56.11 -55.79
N ASP A 169 -2.42 -55.73 -55.73
CA ASP A 169 -2.83 -54.33 -55.75
C ASP A 169 -2.52 -53.66 -54.41
N THR A 170 -2.71 -54.38 -53.31
CA THR A 170 -2.35 -53.94 -51.96
C THR A 170 -0.84 -53.84 -51.78
N GLU A 171 -0.07 -54.82 -52.27
CA GLU A 171 1.40 -54.74 -52.28
C GLU A 171 1.90 -53.57 -53.16
N SER A 172 1.28 -53.36 -54.32
CA SER A 172 1.60 -52.25 -55.21
C SER A 172 1.26 -50.89 -54.58
N ALA A 173 0.14 -50.79 -53.86
CA ALA A 173 -0.22 -49.58 -53.13
C ALA A 173 0.78 -49.29 -52.00
N PHE A 174 1.19 -50.32 -51.27
CA PHE A 174 2.18 -50.19 -50.21
C PHE A 174 3.57 -49.79 -50.75
N SER A 175 3.99 -50.37 -51.87
CA SER A 175 5.24 -50.02 -52.56
C SER A 175 5.23 -48.57 -53.07
N ARG A 176 4.10 -48.12 -53.63
CA ARG A 176 3.90 -46.72 -54.04
C ARG A 176 3.95 -45.77 -52.86
N PHE A 177 3.28 -46.11 -51.76
CA PHE A 177 3.31 -45.32 -50.53
C PHE A 177 4.73 -45.22 -49.95
N GLN A 178 5.44 -46.35 -49.83
CA GLN A 178 6.84 -46.36 -49.35
C GLN A 178 7.78 -45.56 -50.26
N SER A 179 7.62 -45.65 -51.59
CA SER A 179 8.37 -44.80 -52.53
C SER A 179 8.07 -43.32 -52.34
N GLY A 180 6.80 -42.96 -52.10
CA GLY A 180 6.38 -41.59 -51.80
C GLY A 180 6.99 -41.05 -50.50
N ILE A 181 7.05 -41.86 -49.44
CA ILE A 181 7.71 -41.49 -48.17
C ILE A 181 9.21 -41.22 -48.37
N ASN A 182 9.88 -41.96 -49.26
CA ASN A 182 11.29 -41.72 -49.54
C ASN A 182 11.53 -40.36 -50.23
N LEU A 183 10.54 -39.79 -50.94
CA LEU A 183 10.62 -38.42 -51.46
C LEU A 183 10.50 -37.36 -50.36
N LEU A 184 9.81 -37.68 -49.25
CA LEU A 184 9.73 -36.80 -48.07
C LEU A 184 10.99 -36.88 -47.19
N LYS A 185 11.74 -37.99 -47.24
CA LYS A 185 12.94 -38.25 -46.42
C LYS A 185 14.27 -37.77 -47.03
N GLN A 186 14.29 -37.24 -48.25
CA GLN A 186 15.55 -36.98 -48.95
C GLN A 186 16.27 -35.69 -48.52
N ASP A 187 17.49 -35.89 -48.03
CA ASP A 187 18.70 -35.04 -47.96
C ASP A 187 18.52 -33.53 -47.70
N LYS A 188 19.12 -33.05 -46.59
CA LYS A 188 19.08 -31.66 -46.09
C LYS A 188 19.47 -30.59 -47.14
N ASN A 189 20.15 -30.99 -48.21
CA ASN A 189 20.65 -30.12 -49.29
C ASN A 189 19.78 -30.11 -50.57
N LYS A 190 18.69 -30.88 -50.66
CA LYS A 190 17.76 -30.89 -51.82
C LYS A 190 16.30 -30.61 -51.46
N SER A 191 16.05 -30.08 -50.26
CA SER A 191 14.72 -29.88 -49.66
C SER A 191 13.76 -28.96 -50.42
N GLN A 192 14.24 -28.24 -51.44
CA GLN A 192 13.45 -27.26 -52.18
C GLN A 192 12.43 -27.88 -53.16
N ASP A 193 12.47 -29.19 -53.46
CA ASP A 193 11.55 -29.84 -54.43
C ASP A 193 10.40 -30.65 -53.82
N ASN A 194 10.30 -30.72 -52.48
CA ASN A 194 9.17 -31.37 -51.82
C ASN A 194 7.92 -30.47 -51.91
N PHE A 195 6.83 -30.99 -52.47
CA PHE A 195 5.54 -30.28 -52.59
C PHE A 195 5.08 -29.68 -51.26
N ILE A 196 5.23 -30.40 -50.14
CA ILE A 196 4.83 -29.90 -48.82
C ILE A 196 5.73 -28.73 -48.41
N LEU A 197 7.05 -28.82 -48.60
CA LEU A 197 7.95 -27.72 -48.27
C LEU A 197 7.72 -26.49 -49.15
N LYS A 198 7.40 -26.67 -50.45
CA LYS A 198 7.00 -25.56 -51.33
C LYS A 198 5.67 -24.94 -50.93
N MET A 199 4.67 -25.75 -50.59
CA MET A 199 3.35 -25.28 -50.16
C MET A 199 3.45 -24.39 -48.92
N TYR A 200 4.35 -24.74 -48.00
CA TYR A 200 4.58 -23.99 -46.76
C TYR A 200 5.76 -23.01 -46.83
N ASP A 201 6.30 -22.71 -48.03
CA ASP A 201 7.41 -21.77 -48.23
C ASP A 201 8.63 -22.05 -47.32
N GLY A 202 8.93 -23.33 -47.10
CA GLY A 202 10.02 -23.77 -46.23
C GLY A 202 9.78 -23.60 -44.73
N LYS A 203 8.57 -23.20 -44.29
CA LYS A 203 8.23 -22.95 -42.87
C LYS A 203 7.87 -24.21 -42.06
N VAL A 204 7.84 -25.38 -42.70
CA VAL A 204 7.50 -26.66 -42.06
C VAL A 204 8.73 -27.57 -42.10
N GLU A 205 9.11 -28.14 -40.96
CA GLU A 205 10.13 -29.19 -40.89
C GLU A 205 9.45 -30.55 -40.69
N ILE A 206 9.81 -31.55 -41.49
CA ILE A 206 9.28 -32.92 -41.37
C ILE A 206 10.38 -33.82 -40.82
N VAL A 207 10.24 -34.27 -39.57
CA VAL A 207 11.16 -35.22 -38.93
C VAL A 207 10.53 -36.62 -38.95
N ALA A 208 11.17 -37.56 -39.63
CA ALA A 208 10.69 -38.93 -39.72
C ALA A 208 11.17 -39.77 -38.52
N MET A 209 10.31 -39.93 -37.51
CA MET A 209 10.66 -40.71 -36.32
C MET A 209 10.66 -42.21 -36.59
N ALA A 210 11.58 -42.93 -35.95
CA ALA A 210 11.58 -44.39 -35.93
C ALA A 210 10.32 -44.93 -35.22
N PRO A 211 9.96 -46.21 -35.39
CA PRO A 211 8.82 -46.78 -34.69
C PRO A 211 8.96 -46.68 -33.17
N TYR A 212 7.89 -46.32 -32.49
CA TYR A 212 7.82 -46.30 -31.02
C TYR A 212 8.28 -47.65 -30.44
N ASN A 213 8.97 -47.61 -29.30
CA ASN A 213 9.55 -48.78 -28.62
C ASN A 213 10.76 -49.45 -29.32
N ARG A 214 11.31 -48.84 -30.37
CA ARG A 214 12.64 -49.18 -30.92
C ARG A 214 13.73 -48.36 -30.28
N SER A 215 14.96 -48.89 -30.20
CA SER A 215 16.08 -48.17 -29.58
C SER A 215 16.46 -46.89 -30.34
N GLU A 216 16.26 -46.93 -31.65
CA GLU A 216 16.49 -45.89 -32.64
C GLU A 216 15.56 -44.70 -32.41
N TYR A 217 14.32 -44.95 -31.97
CA TYR A 217 13.38 -43.89 -31.59
C TYR A 217 13.93 -43.06 -30.44
N TYR A 218 14.41 -43.71 -29.38
CA TYR A 218 14.90 -43.02 -28.19
C TYR A 218 16.28 -42.39 -28.37
N LYS A 219 17.15 -42.99 -29.20
CA LYS A 219 18.54 -42.54 -29.36
C LYS A 219 18.74 -41.57 -30.51
N GLU A 220 18.07 -41.79 -31.63
CA GLU A 220 18.29 -41.04 -32.87
C GLU A 220 17.14 -40.08 -33.13
N SER A 221 15.90 -40.56 -33.15
CA SER A 221 14.74 -39.71 -33.49
C SER A 221 14.46 -38.63 -32.45
N LEU A 222 14.54 -38.94 -31.15
CA LEU A 222 14.39 -37.91 -30.11
C LEU A 222 15.55 -36.92 -30.11
N ARG A 223 16.77 -37.35 -30.44
CA ARG A 223 17.94 -36.46 -30.54
C ARG A 223 17.77 -35.49 -31.71
N GLU A 224 17.43 -36.00 -32.89
CA GLU A 224 17.17 -35.19 -34.08
C GLU A 224 16.02 -34.20 -33.86
N LEU A 225 14.95 -34.64 -33.19
CA LEU A 225 13.86 -33.75 -32.77
C LEU A 225 14.36 -32.66 -31.80
N THR A 226 15.17 -33.02 -30.81
CA THR A 226 15.73 -32.07 -29.84
C THR A 226 16.60 -31.02 -30.53
N GLU A 227 17.54 -31.45 -31.38
CA GLU A 227 18.39 -30.56 -32.19
C GLU A 227 17.54 -29.64 -33.08
N THR A 228 16.50 -30.17 -33.72
CA THR A 228 15.58 -29.39 -34.55
C THR A 228 14.84 -28.32 -33.72
N VAL A 229 14.37 -28.67 -32.54
CA VAL A 229 13.69 -27.74 -31.61
C VAL A 229 14.67 -26.68 -31.09
N GLU A 230 15.89 -27.08 -30.74
CA GLU A 230 16.92 -26.20 -30.23
C GLU A 230 17.44 -25.21 -31.30
N ASP A 231 17.59 -25.64 -32.54
CA ASP A 231 18.13 -24.79 -33.60
C ASP A 231 17.06 -23.97 -34.33
N LYS A 232 15.89 -24.56 -34.62
CA LYS A 232 14.92 -23.97 -35.56
C LYS A 232 13.70 -23.32 -34.92
N ILE A 233 13.38 -23.64 -33.66
CA ILE A 233 12.23 -23.03 -32.97
C ILE A 233 12.70 -21.80 -32.18
N TYR A 234 12.11 -20.65 -32.51
CA TYR A 234 12.33 -19.42 -31.76
C TYR A 234 11.68 -19.53 -30.37
N SER A 235 12.39 -19.06 -29.35
CA SER A 235 11.85 -18.95 -27.99
C SER A 235 10.97 -17.70 -27.90
N CYS A 236 9.73 -17.87 -27.42
CA CYS A 236 8.85 -16.73 -27.12
C CYS A 236 9.05 -16.19 -25.70
N TYR A 237 9.73 -16.95 -24.84
CA TYR A 237 10.00 -16.58 -23.44
C TYR A 237 11.45 -16.91 -23.09
N ASP A 238 12.11 -16.00 -22.38
CA ASP A 238 13.50 -16.15 -21.96
C ASP A 238 13.67 -16.95 -20.67
N ASN A 239 12.62 -17.05 -19.85
CA ASN A 239 12.61 -17.82 -18.62
C ASN A 239 11.23 -18.48 -18.38
N GLY A 240 11.19 -19.49 -17.52
CA GLY A 240 9.97 -20.23 -17.22
C GLY A 240 9.00 -19.52 -16.29
N SER A 241 9.45 -18.53 -15.51
CA SER A 241 8.59 -17.78 -14.58
C SER A 241 7.65 -16.82 -15.33
N THR A 242 8.16 -16.12 -16.35
CA THR A 242 7.37 -15.28 -17.26
C THR A 242 6.37 -16.13 -18.05
N PHE A 243 6.82 -17.26 -18.61
CA PHE A 243 5.92 -18.21 -19.28
C PHE A 243 4.81 -18.71 -18.35
N LEU A 244 5.15 -19.07 -17.11
CA LEU A 244 4.19 -19.57 -16.12
C LEU A 244 3.15 -18.50 -15.75
N ARG A 245 3.59 -17.27 -15.52
CA ARG A 245 2.72 -16.11 -15.23
C ARG A 245 1.69 -15.91 -16.35
N ASP A 246 2.17 -15.85 -17.59
CA ASP A 246 1.35 -15.51 -18.75
C ASP A 246 0.40 -16.68 -19.09
N LEU A 247 0.85 -17.93 -18.95
CA LEU A 247 0.00 -19.11 -19.09
C LEU A 247 -1.16 -19.11 -18.08
N LYS A 248 -0.88 -18.78 -16.81
CA LYS A 248 -1.94 -18.68 -15.79
C LYS A 248 -2.91 -17.55 -16.09
N LEU A 249 -2.42 -16.42 -16.57
CA LEU A 249 -3.24 -15.28 -16.92
C LEU A 249 -4.19 -15.58 -18.08
N ILE A 250 -3.69 -16.22 -19.14
CA ILE A 250 -4.49 -16.66 -20.29
C ILE A 250 -5.59 -17.62 -19.84
N ILE A 251 -5.26 -18.64 -19.05
CA ILE A 251 -6.27 -19.59 -18.54
C ILE A 251 -7.32 -18.88 -17.69
N ALA A 252 -6.90 -17.95 -16.84
CA ALA A 252 -7.81 -17.18 -16.00
C ALA A 252 -8.74 -16.26 -16.82
N GLN A 253 -8.22 -15.59 -17.85
CA GLN A 253 -9.03 -14.75 -18.73
C GLN A 253 -10.08 -15.56 -19.50
N ILE A 254 -9.69 -16.70 -20.08
CA ILE A 254 -10.64 -17.57 -20.79
C ILE A 254 -11.70 -18.11 -19.82
N ALA A 255 -11.31 -18.55 -18.62
CA ALA A 255 -12.23 -19.03 -17.60
C ALA A 255 -13.19 -17.94 -17.10
N ALA A 256 -12.69 -16.70 -16.92
CA ALA A 256 -13.47 -15.55 -16.51
C ALA A 256 -14.25 -14.88 -17.66
N LYS A 257 -14.08 -15.34 -18.91
CA LYS A 257 -14.62 -14.70 -20.14
C LYS A 257 -14.23 -13.23 -20.25
N ASP A 258 -13.02 -12.91 -19.79
CA ASP A 258 -12.45 -11.57 -19.80
C ASP A 258 -11.63 -11.36 -21.07
N TRP A 259 -12.15 -10.56 -21.99
CA TRP A 259 -11.53 -10.27 -23.30
C TRP A 259 -10.74 -8.96 -23.32
N THR A 260 -10.43 -8.40 -22.15
CA THR A 260 -9.54 -7.22 -22.05
C THR A 260 -8.10 -7.57 -22.42
N SER A 261 -7.30 -6.55 -22.78
CA SER A 261 -5.92 -6.76 -23.22
C SER A 261 -5.08 -7.52 -22.19
N ILE A 262 -4.32 -8.51 -22.65
CA ILE A 262 -3.35 -9.26 -21.84
C ILE A 262 -2.33 -8.29 -21.22
N ASP A 263 -1.85 -7.30 -21.98
CA ASP A 263 -0.81 -6.37 -21.52
C ASP A 263 -1.27 -5.58 -20.29
N SER A 264 -2.48 -5.04 -20.32
CA SER A 264 -3.06 -4.31 -19.18
C SER A 264 -3.22 -5.20 -17.94
N LYS A 265 -3.48 -6.49 -18.14
CA LYS A 265 -3.60 -7.47 -17.06
C LYS A 265 -2.24 -7.95 -16.54
N CYS A 266 -1.24 -8.06 -17.41
CA CYS A 266 0.15 -8.29 -17.00
C CYS A 266 0.63 -7.16 -16.08
N VAL A 267 0.38 -5.89 -16.43
CA VAL A 267 0.68 -4.75 -15.55
C VAL A 267 -0.01 -4.89 -14.19
N ALA A 268 -1.31 -5.21 -14.18
CA ALA A 268 -2.06 -5.39 -12.94
C ALA A 268 -1.52 -6.53 -12.07
N VAL A 269 -1.12 -7.67 -12.67
CA VAL A 269 -0.47 -8.80 -11.96
C VAL A 269 0.86 -8.36 -11.37
N ILE A 270 1.70 -7.65 -12.14
CA ILE A 270 3.01 -7.21 -11.67
C ILE A 270 2.87 -6.23 -10.50
N VAL A 271 2.01 -5.22 -10.62
CA VAL A 271 1.73 -4.27 -9.53
C VAL A 271 1.25 -5.01 -8.28
N ASP A 272 0.35 -5.96 -8.42
CA ASP A 272 -0.21 -6.73 -7.31
C ASP A 272 0.86 -7.59 -6.62
N ILE A 273 1.80 -8.19 -7.36
CA ILE A 273 2.98 -8.84 -6.78
C ILE A 273 3.85 -7.83 -6.03
N LEU A 274 4.16 -6.69 -6.63
CA LEU A 274 4.99 -5.65 -6.01
C LEU A 274 4.35 -5.13 -4.71
N ARG A 275 3.07 -4.80 -4.74
CA ARG A 275 2.30 -4.28 -3.59
C ARG A 275 2.25 -5.27 -2.44
N ARG A 276 1.96 -6.55 -2.70
CA ARG A 276 1.92 -7.60 -1.66
C ARG A 276 3.26 -7.81 -0.97
N ASN A 277 4.36 -7.58 -1.68
CA ASN A 277 5.71 -7.79 -1.18
C ASN A 277 6.38 -6.52 -0.67
N LEU A 278 5.75 -5.34 -0.84
CA LEU A 278 6.30 -4.05 -0.43
C LEU A 278 6.70 -4.05 1.05
N MET A 279 5.76 -4.39 1.95
CA MET A 279 6.01 -4.36 3.39
C MET A 279 7.05 -5.39 3.83
N SER A 280 7.03 -6.59 3.24
CA SER A 280 8.05 -7.60 3.50
C SER A 280 9.42 -7.12 3.02
N GLY A 281 9.46 -6.44 1.88
CA GLY A 281 10.64 -5.81 1.32
C GLY A 281 11.23 -4.75 2.23
N VAL A 282 10.41 -3.83 2.74
CA VAL A 282 10.84 -2.81 3.71
C VAL A 282 11.37 -3.46 4.99
N HIS A 283 10.67 -4.47 5.52
CA HIS A 283 11.02 -5.13 6.77
C HIS A 283 12.29 -5.99 6.68
N THR A 284 12.43 -6.81 5.62
CA THR A 284 13.42 -7.90 5.53
C THR A 284 14.41 -7.80 4.37
N GLY A 285 14.19 -6.91 3.40
CA GLY A 285 15.05 -6.79 2.21
C GLY A 285 14.83 -7.93 1.22
N CYS A 286 13.69 -8.60 1.33
CA CYS A 286 13.29 -9.78 0.58
C CYS A 286 11.79 -9.70 0.23
N LEU A 287 11.39 -10.48 -0.76
CA LEU A 287 10.00 -10.81 -0.99
C LEU A 287 9.45 -11.63 0.18
N SER A 288 8.14 -11.57 0.37
CA SER A 288 7.43 -12.38 1.36
C SER A 288 7.80 -13.84 1.21
N ALA A 289 7.92 -14.50 2.36
CA ALA A 289 8.31 -15.89 2.41
C ALA A 289 7.35 -16.71 1.52
N ASN A 290 7.93 -17.48 0.61
CA ASN A 290 7.14 -18.35 -0.25
C ASN A 290 6.44 -19.44 0.57
N ALA A 291 5.71 -20.34 -0.09
CA ALA A 291 5.03 -21.45 0.59
C ALA A 291 5.95 -22.40 1.40
N ASN A 292 7.28 -22.20 1.32
CA ASN A 292 8.33 -22.91 2.02
C ASN A 292 9.01 -22.11 3.13
N GLU A 293 8.49 -20.94 3.51
CA GLU A 293 9.05 -20.08 4.57
C GLU A 293 10.46 -19.53 4.27
N GLU A 294 10.90 -19.60 3.01
CA GLU A 294 12.18 -19.03 2.57
C GLU A 294 11.95 -17.63 1.99
N LEU A 295 12.73 -16.67 2.50
CA LEU A 295 12.79 -15.32 1.97
C LEU A 295 13.46 -15.31 0.60
N GLN A 296 12.82 -14.69 -0.39
CA GLN A 296 13.38 -14.56 -1.73
C GLN A 296 14.02 -13.20 -1.94
N VAL A 297 15.19 -13.18 -2.57
CA VAL A 297 15.88 -11.93 -2.93
C VAL A 297 15.05 -11.14 -3.95
N PHE A 298 15.24 -9.82 -3.99
CA PHE A 298 14.64 -8.99 -5.02
C PHE A 298 15.21 -9.34 -6.38
N VAL A 299 14.33 -9.63 -7.33
CA VAL A 299 14.68 -9.92 -8.72
C VAL A 299 13.87 -9.05 -9.68
N ILE A 300 14.42 -8.82 -10.86
CA ILE A 300 13.67 -8.36 -12.02
C ILE A 300 12.89 -9.56 -12.56
N PHE A 301 11.57 -9.48 -12.66
CA PHE A 301 10.70 -10.62 -12.95
C PHE A 301 10.99 -11.25 -14.32
N ASP A 302 11.30 -10.42 -15.33
CA ASP A 302 11.50 -10.91 -16.69
C ASP A 302 12.92 -11.40 -16.97
N THR A 303 13.95 -10.90 -16.26
CA THR A 303 15.34 -11.37 -16.45
C THR A 303 15.81 -12.32 -15.35
N GLN A 304 15.11 -12.37 -14.20
CA GLN A 304 15.51 -13.06 -12.98
C GLN A 304 16.87 -12.59 -12.41
N GLU A 305 17.32 -11.40 -12.79
CA GLU A 305 18.53 -10.77 -12.24
C GLU A 305 18.25 -10.20 -10.85
N GLU A 306 19.18 -10.40 -9.91
CA GLU A 306 19.06 -9.92 -8.54
C GLU A 306 19.34 -8.42 -8.45
N ILE A 307 18.58 -7.71 -7.59
CA ILE A 307 18.85 -6.30 -7.27
C ILE A 307 20.05 -6.24 -6.32
N PRO A 308 21.20 -5.69 -6.75
CA PRO A 308 22.45 -5.77 -6.01
C PRO A 308 22.41 -4.96 -4.72
N ASP A 309 23.18 -5.43 -3.74
CA ASP A 309 23.46 -4.68 -2.52
C ASP A 309 24.58 -3.68 -2.79
N SER A 310 24.31 -2.39 -2.62
CA SER A 310 25.38 -1.40 -2.63
C SER A 310 26.18 -1.51 -1.32
N PRO A 311 27.52 -1.39 -1.35
CA PRO A 311 28.32 -1.38 -0.11
C PRO A 311 27.92 -0.23 0.81
N ILE A 312 27.88 -0.48 2.12
CA ILE A 312 27.59 0.55 3.12
C ILE A 312 28.91 1.20 3.56
N VAL A 313 29.01 2.52 3.50
CA VAL A 313 30.21 3.25 3.95
C VAL A 313 29.98 3.79 5.36
N VAL A 314 30.87 3.46 6.30
CA VAL A 314 30.82 3.93 7.69
C VAL A 314 32.18 4.52 8.04
N GLY A 315 32.30 5.85 7.99
CA GLY A 315 33.58 6.54 8.07
C GLY A 315 34.47 6.18 6.88
N ASP A 316 35.68 5.67 7.14
CA ASP A 316 36.63 5.24 6.10
C ASP A 316 36.46 3.78 5.65
N LEU A 317 35.46 3.06 6.18
CA LEU A 317 35.27 1.63 5.95
C LEU A 317 34.09 1.35 5.03
N SER A 318 34.29 0.44 4.08
CA SER A 318 33.23 -0.09 3.21
C SER A 318 32.82 -1.48 3.68
N CYS A 319 31.56 -1.64 4.06
CA CYS A 319 30.96 -2.86 4.57
C CYS A 319 30.13 -3.54 3.46
N ASP A 320 30.59 -4.71 3.01
CA ASP A 320 29.85 -5.57 2.09
C ASP A 320 28.99 -6.56 2.89
N ILE A 321 27.79 -6.11 3.27
CA ILE A 321 26.85 -6.87 4.08
C ILE A 321 25.58 -7.13 3.27
N LYS A 322 25.21 -8.41 3.16
CA LYS A 322 23.98 -8.84 2.50
C LYS A 322 22.77 -8.24 3.20
N ASP A 323 21.95 -7.49 2.46
CA ASP A 323 20.76 -6.84 2.99
C ASP A 323 19.57 -7.81 3.10
N SER A 324 19.47 -8.73 2.15
CA SER A 324 18.40 -9.73 2.09
C SER A 324 18.44 -10.67 3.30
N GLY A 325 17.40 -10.61 4.12
CA GLY A 325 17.25 -11.38 5.35
C GLY A 325 17.60 -10.59 6.63
N LEU A 326 18.01 -9.32 6.52
CA LEU A 326 18.18 -8.43 7.65
C LEU A 326 16.86 -7.75 8.01
N TYR A 327 16.45 -7.94 9.27
CA TYR A 327 15.25 -7.30 9.81
C TYR A 327 15.57 -5.86 10.21
N LEU A 328 14.76 -4.89 9.78
CA LEU A 328 14.92 -3.47 10.16
C LEU A 328 13.87 -2.98 11.15
N THR A 329 12.71 -3.64 11.22
CA THR A 329 11.66 -3.31 12.18
C THR A 329 11.31 -4.56 12.99
N PRO A 330 10.74 -4.43 14.20
CA PRO A 330 10.14 -5.58 14.88
C PRO A 330 8.85 -6.00 14.17
N SER A 331 8.50 -7.29 14.23
CA SER A 331 7.23 -7.79 13.70
C SER A 331 6.50 -8.61 14.75
N ASN A 332 5.18 -8.40 14.84
CA ASN A 332 4.26 -9.18 15.67
C ASN A 332 3.46 -10.19 14.84
N ASP A 333 3.90 -10.50 13.61
CA ASP A 333 3.24 -11.47 12.74
C ASP A 333 3.29 -12.88 13.37
N SER A 334 2.20 -13.65 13.24
CA SER A 334 1.98 -14.89 14.01
C SER A 334 2.95 -16.02 13.67
N LEU A 335 3.76 -15.85 12.61
CA LEU A 335 4.71 -16.84 12.11
C LEU A 335 6.17 -16.52 12.48
N LEU A 336 6.51 -15.25 12.74
CA LEU A 336 7.88 -14.78 13.01
C LEU A 336 7.82 -13.52 13.91
N SER A 337 7.58 -13.70 15.20
CA SER A 337 7.70 -12.58 16.14
C SER A 337 9.19 -12.27 16.37
N VAL A 338 9.62 -11.08 15.96
CA VAL A 338 10.99 -10.62 16.16
C VAL A 338 10.96 -9.34 16.99
N THR A 339 11.59 -9.39 18.15
CA THR A 339 11.70 -8.25 19.07
C THR A 339 12.75 -7.25 18.61
N ILE A 340 12.64 -6.00 19.05
CA ILE A 340 13.65 -4.96 18.74
C ILE A 340 15.06 -5.37 19.23
N ARG A 341 15.15 -6.16 20.30
CA ARG A 341 16.42 -6.68 20.82
C ARG A 341 17.06 -7.68 19.86
N GLU A 342 16.27 -8.57 19.26
CA GLU A 342 16.76 -9.56 18.29
C GLU A 342 17.18 -8.88 17.00
N VAL A 343 16.41 -7.89 16.52
CA VAL A 343 16.79 -7.04 15.38
C VAL A 343 18.14 -6.38 15.63
N LEU A 344 18.29 -5.63 16.72
CA LEU A 344 19.54 -4.94 17.04
C LEU A 344 20.70 -5.92 17.24
N SER A 345 20.45 -7.11 17.80
CA SER A 345 21.47 -8.16 17.95
C SER A 345 21.94 -8.70 16.61
N GLN A 346 21.03 -8.93 15.66
CA GLN A 346 21.37 -9.37 14.31
C GLN A 346 22.21 -8.30 13.60
N LEU A 347 21.71 -7.06 13.55
CA LEU A 347 22.38 -5.94 12.89
C LEU A 347 23.76 -5.64 13.48
N ARG A 348 23.88 -5.71 14.81
CA ARG A 348 25.17 -5.61 15.50
C ARG A 348 26.12 -6.73 15.07
N SER A 349 25.65 -7.97 15.04
CA SER A 349 26.47 -9.13 14.66
C SER A 349 26.97 -8.98 13.22
N SER A 350 26.11 -8.49 12.32
CA SER A 350 26.48 -8.21 10.94
C SER A 350 27.57 -7.13 10.81
N LEU A 351 27.47 -6.03 11.58
CA LEU A 351 28.53 -5.01 11.59
C LEU A 351 29.83 -5.55 12.20
N GLU A 352 29.77 -6.32 13.28
CA GLU A 352 30.96 -6.84 13.98
C GLU A 352 31.79 -7.81 13.13
N LEU A 353 31.23 -8.39 12.06
CA LEU A 353 31.98 -9.16 11.06
C LEU A 353 33.00 -8.31 10.31
N VAL A 354 32.68 -7.03 10.08
CA VAL A 354 33.53 -6.09 9.32
C VAL A 354 34.27 -5.15 10.28
N LEU A 355 33.66 -4.79 11.42
CA LEU A 355 34.17 -3.84 12.39
C LEU A 355 34.12 -4.40 13.82
N PRO A 356 35.19 -5.09 14.27
CA PRO A 356 35.24 -5.66 15.60
C PRO A 356 35.17 -4.58 16.69
N ARG A 357 34.33 -4.82 17.71
CA ARG A 357 34.21 -3.93 18.88
C ARG A 357 35.45 -3.95 19.79
N LYS A 358 36.20 -5.06 19.79
CA LYS A 358 37.31 -5.29 20.71
C LYS A 358 38.46 -4.32 20.42
N GLY A 359 38.83 -3.51 21.41
CA GLY A 359 39.96 -2.57 21.32
C GLY A 359 39.63 -1.17 20.82
N ARG A 360 38.34 -0.84 20.64
CA ARG A 360 37.87 0.52 20.29
C ARG A 360 37.24 1.24 21.47
N ASN A 361 37.21 2.57 21.38
CA ASN A 361 36.41 3.40 22.28
C ASN A 361 34.92 3.04 22.10
N GLY A 362 34.22 2.87 23.21
CA GLY A 362 32.79 2.58 23.22
C GLY A 362 31.96 3.64 22.51
N GLU A 363 32.18 4.92 22.77
CA GLU A 363 31.41 6.03 22.16
C GLU A 363 31.63 6.09 20.64
N GLU A 364 32.88 5.96 20.20
CA GLU A 364 33.23 5.91 18.78
C GLU A 364 32.54 4.73 18.08
N TRP A 365 32.56 3.54 18.68
CA TRP A 365 31.92 2.37 18.11
C TRP A 365 30.39 2.53 18.02
N HIS A 366 29.74 3.11 19.04
CA HIS A 366 28.29 3.36 18.99
C HIS A 366 27.93 4.38 17.91
N SER A 367 28.70 5.46 17.76
CA SER A 367 28.49 6.42 16.66
C SER A 367 28.65 5.76 15.29
N MET A 368 29.64 4.89 15.11
CA MET A 368 29.79 4.10 13.87
C MET A 368 28.61 3.13 13.67
N PHE A 369 28.09 2.53 14.74
CA PHE A 369 26.92 1.65 14.66
C PHE A 369 25.65 2.44 14.30
N GLU A 370 25.45 3.64 14.83
CA GLU A 370 24.35 4.53 14.45
C GLU A 370 24.42 4.91 12.96
N ASN A 371 25.59 5.36 12.50
CA ASN A 371 25.82 5.66 11.08
C ASN A 371 25.58 4.44 10.17
N PHE A 372 25.95 3.24 10.63
CA PHE A 372 25.67 1.99 9.94
C PHE A 372 24.15 1.74 9.82
N LEU A 373 23.40 1.93 10.90
CA LEU A 373 21.93 1.74 10.89
C LEU A 373 21.23 2.73 9.96
N GLU A 374 21.64 4.01 9.97
CA GLU A 374 21.11 5.02 9.05
C GLU A 374 21.41 4.65 7.60
N SER A 375 22.68 4.35 7.28
CA SER A 375 23.09 3.97 5.92
C SER A 375 22.42 2.68 5.44
N LEU A 376 22.22 1.69 6.32
CA LEU A 376 21.50 0.46 6.00
C LEU A 376 20.02 0.73 5.69
N THR A 377 19.39 1.65 6.43
CA THR A 377 18.00 2.05 6.21
C THR A 377 17.84 2.79 4.88
N GLU A 378 18.71 3.75 4.59
CA GLU A 378 18.74 4.46 3.31
C GLU A 378 18.99 3.50 2.14
N ARG A 379 19.95 2.58 2.29
CA ARG A 379 20.20 1.53 1.29
C ARG A 379 18.97 0.68 1.06
N ARG A 380 18.24 0.28 2.10
CA ARG A 380 17.01 -0.51 1.97
C ARG A 380 15.95 0.25 1.17
N GLN A 381 15.77 1.54 1.47
CA GLN A 381 14.83 2.40 0.75
C GLN A 381 15.19 2.45 -0.75
N ASP A 382 16.46 2.72 -1.07
CA ASP A 382 16.96 2.73 -2.45
C ASP A 382 16.78 1.38 -3.16
N ARG A 383 17.08 0.26 -2.49
CA ARG A 383 16.89 -1.08 -3.07
C ARG A 383 15.43 -1.41 -3.37
N VAL A 384 14.51 -1.10 -2.45
CA VAL A 384 13.07 -1.31 -2.67
C VAL A 384 12.59 -0.45 -3.84
N GLN A 385 13.02 0.82 -3.91
CA GLN A 385 12.65 1.72 -4.99
C GLN A 385 13.20 1.25 -6.35
N LYS A 386 14.46 0.80 -6.40
CA LYS A 386 15.09 0.21 -7.59
C LYS A 386 14.36 -1.05 -8.04
N TRP A 387 13.99 -1.91 -7.09
CA TRP A 387 13.26 -3.13 -7.38
C TRP A 387 11.89 -2.86 -8.02
N ILE A 388 11.13 -1.91 -7.47
CA ILE A 388 9.84 -1.49 -8.04
C ILE A 388 10.05 -0.88 -9.43
N SER A 389 11.03 0.01 -9.58
CA SER A 389 11.29 0.72 -10.83
C SER A 389 11.72 -0.24 -11.94
N ALA A 390 12.62 -1.18 -11.65
CA ALA A 390 13.09 -2.18 -12.62
C ALA A 390 11.96 -3.10 -13.11
N ASN A 391 11.01 -3.44 -12.23
CA ASN A 391 9.85 -4.27 -12.56
C ASN A 391 8.66 -3.48 -13.12
N SER A 392 8.79 -2.16 -13.28
CA SER A 392 7.70 -1.32 -13.78
C SER A 392 8.10 -0.36 -14.89
N VAL A 393 9.33 -0.48 -15.40
CA VAL A 393 9.93 0.46 -16.36
C VAL A 393 9.10 0.59 -17.64
N GLU A 394 8.63 -0.52 -18.20
CA GLU A 394 7.87 -0.55 -19.47
C GLU A 394 6.50 0.12 -19.37
N PHE A 395 6.02 0.36 -18.15
CA PHE A 395 4.70 0.92 -17.87
C PHE A 395 4.80 1.98 -16.75
N SER A 396 5.92 2.70 -16.70
CA SER A 396 6.18 3.77 -15.74
C SER A 396 5.18 4.93 -15.81
N ASP A 397 4.60 5.16 -16.99
CA ASP A 397 3.52 6.14 -17.21
C ASP A 397 2.13 5.63 -16.79
N ASN A 398 2.00 4.36 -16.38
CA ASN A 398 0.74 3.80 -15.93
C ASN A 398 0.37 4.34 -14.54
N ASP A 399 -0.86 4.81 -14.41
CA ASP A 399 -1.44 5.39 -13.20
C ASP A 399 -1.46 4.45 -11.99
N VAL A 400 -1.59 3.14 -12.22
CA VAL A 400 -1.52 2.13 -11.15
C VAL A 400 -0.08 1.98 -10.62
N VAL A 401 0.91 2.12 -11.52
CA VAL A 401 2.34 1.99 -11.22
C VAL A 401 2.86 3.23 -10.50
N GLN A 402 2.46 4.42 -10.96
CA GLN A 402 2.77 5.68 -10.27
C GLN A 402 2.21 5.68 -8.84
N ARG A 403 0.99 5.15 -8.65
CA ARG A 403 0.41 4.98 -7.31
C ARG A 403 1.24 4.06 -6.42
N LEU A 404 1.69 2.92 -6.93
CA LEU A 404 2.55 2.00 -6.20
C LEU A 404 3.90 2.63 -5.84
N GLN A 405 4.52 3.39 -6.75
CA GLN A 405 5.76 4.11 -6.47
C GLN A 405 5.59 5.14 -5.34
N LEU A 406 4.41 5.76 -5.27
CA LEU A 406 4.07 6.71 -4.24
C LEU A 406 3.72 6.03 -2.90
N GLU A 407 2.97 4.92 -2.92
CA GLU A 407 2.75 4.02 -1.76
C GLU A 407 4.09 3.56 -1.18
N ALA A 408 5.04 3.17 -2.03
CA ALA A 408 6.39 2.80 -1.61
C ALA A 408 7.14 3.98 -1.01
N SER A 409 7.08 5.17 -1.63
CA SER A 409 7.69 6.38 -1.08
C SER A 409 7.14 6.73 0.31
N VAL A 410 5.85 6.51 0.55
CA VAL A 410 5.21 6.71 1.87
C VAL A 410 5.64 5.65 2.87
N ALA A 411 5.61 4.36 2.50
CA ALA A 411 6.08 3.26 3.35
C ALA A 411 7.58 3.39 3.72
N LEU A 412 8.35 4.09 2.89
CA LEU A 412 9.77 4.37 3.08
C LEU A 412 10.04 5.72 3.77
N GLY A 413 9.03 6.57 3.95
CA GLY A 413 9.17 7.95 4.43
C GLY A 413 9.27 8.10 5.95
N LYS A 414 10.30 8.81 6.42
CA LYS A 414 10.48 9.28 7.80
C LYS A 414 10.00 10.73 7.88
N GLY A 415 8.99 11.05 8.69
CA GLY A 415 8.71 12.44 9.07
C GLY A 415 9.81 12.94 10.02
N GLN A 416 10.12 14.24 10.02
CA GLN A 416 11.26 14.79 10.77
C GLN A 416 11.08 14.71 12.29
N ARG A 417 9.85 14.51 12.79
CA ARG A 417 9.52 14.27 14.20
C ARG A 417 8.92 12.90 14.51
N GLY A 418 8.74 12.03 13.50
CA GLY A 418 8.18 10.69 13.69
C GLY A 418 7.70 10.04 12.39
N SER A 419 7.35 8.75 12.45
CA SER A 419 6.75 7.99 11.34
C SER A 419 5.29 7.66 11.65
N PHE A 420 4.38 7.89 10.71
CA PHE A 420 2.97 7.55 10.83
C PHE A 420 2.38 7.18 9.47
N GLU A 421 1.40 6.28 9.46
CA GLU A 421 0.71 5.83 8.25
C GLU A 421 -0.44 6.80 7.90
N TYR A 422 -0.70 6.97 6.60
CA TYR A 422 -1.85 7.72 6.12
C TYR A 422 -2.32 7.23 4.75
N ASP A 423 -3.62 7.36 4.49
CA ASP A 423 -4.21 7.02 3.20
C ASP A 423 -3.88 8.08 2.17
N LEU A 424 -3.29 7.64 1.06
CA LEU A 424 -3.07 8.48 -0.09
C LEU A 424 -4.16 8.25 -1.14
N VAL A 425 -4.99 9.26 -1.35
CA VAL A 425 -6.08 9.22 -2.32
C VAL A 425 -5.53 9.61 -3.70
N SER A 426 -5.94 8.88 -4.75
CA SER A 426 -5.46 9.03 -6.13
C SER A 426 -5.49 10.47 -6.63
N GLU A 427 -4.38 10.92 -7.22
CA GLU A 427 -4.28 12.23 -7.87
C GLU A 427 -5.21 12.35 -9.08
N GLN A 428 -5.88 13.49 -9.23
CA GLN A 428 -6.60 13.83 -10.45
C GLN A 428 -5.64 14.39 -11.49
N ASN A 429 -5.15 13.54 -12.40
CA ASN A 429 -4.31 13.97 -13.51
C ASN A 429 -5.15 14.44 -14.69
N GLY A 430 -4.86 15.66 -15.17
CA GLY A 430 -5.50 16.24 -16.34
C GLY A 430 -4.74 15.85 -17.61
N LEU A 431 -5.35 15.03 -18.48
CA LEU A 431 -4.77 14.67 -19.77
C LEU A 431 -5.30 15.58 -20.87
N ARG A 432 -4.41 16.32 -21.56
CA ARG A 432 -4.76 16.97 -22.83
C ARG A 432 -4.77 15.93 -23.93
N LYS A 433 -5.96 15.60 -24.42
CA LYS A 433 -6.13 14.64 -25.52
C LYS A 433 -5.61 15.26 -26.83
N GLY A 434 -4.99 14.42 -27.67
CA GLY A 434 -4.48 14.83 -28.98
C GLY A 434 -5.59 15.32 -29.90
N CYS A 435 -5.22 16.18 -30.86
CA CYS A 435 -6.17 16.67 -31.86
C CYS A 435 -6.65 15.51 -32.76
N CYS A 436 -7.95 15.44 -33.04
CA CYS A 436 -8.55 14.45 -33.93
C CYS A 436 -8.74 14.99 -35.37
N ILE A 437 -8.30 16.23 -35.64
CA ILE A 437 -8.29 16.79 -36.99
C ILE A 437 -7.07 16.23 -37.75
N PRO A 438 -7.29 15.54 -38.88
CA PRO A 438 -6.19 15.04 -39.70
C PRO A 438 -5.44 16.22 -40.36
N ILE A 439 -4.12 16.15 -40.33
CA ILE A 439 -3.23 17.10 -41.02
C ILE A 439 -3.33 16.87 -42.54
N PRO A 440 -3.53 17.91 -43.36
CA PRO A 440 -3.57 17.76 -44.82
C PRO A 440 -2.29 17.15 -45.39
N PRO A 441 -2.35 16.42 -46.53
CA PRO A 441 -1.17 15.88 -47.17
C PRO A 441 -0.13 16.98 -47.47
N PHE A 442 1.13 16.71 -47.12
CA PHE A 442 2.28 17.61 -47.29
C PHE A 442 2.31 18.84 -46.35
N GLU A 443 1.43 18.89 -45.35
CA GLU A 443 1.48 19.87 -44.27
C GLU A 443 1.95 19.21 -42.96
N ILE A 444 2.43 20.03 -42.03
CA ILE A 444 2.91 19.59 -40.70
C ILE A 444 1.95 19.99 -39.57
N ASP A 445 0.95 20.83 -39.86
CA ASP A 445 -0.14 21.23 -38.98
C ASP A 445 -1.46 21.33 -39.79
N HIS A 446 -2.59 21.43 -39.08
CA HIS A 446 -3.86 21.79 -39.72
C HIS A 446 -4.22 23.22 -39.31
N GLN A 447 -4.96 23.93 -40.17
CA GLN A 447 -5.48 25.25 -39.85
C GLN A 447 -6.72 25.15 -38.94
N GLY A 448 -6.88 26.10 -38.00
CA GLY A 448 -8.02 26.17 -37.07
C GLY A 448 -7.76 25.58 -35.68
N PRO A 449 -8.76 25.66 -34.76
CA PRO A 449 -8.59 25.22 -33.37
C PRO A 449 -8.41 23.69 -33.27
N HIS A 450 -7.51 23.24 -32.41
CA HIS A 450 -7.36 21.82 -32.10
C HIS A 450 -8.56 21.32 -31.30
N VAL A 451 -9.17 20.21 -31.73
CA VAL A 451 -10.27 19.53 -31.03
C VAL A 451 -9.92 18.06 -30.85
N HIS A 452 -10.23 17.46 -29.70
CA HIS A 452 -9.96 16.03 -29.45
C HIS A 452 -11.13 15.11 -29.82
N THR A 453 -12.29 15.70 -30.13
CA THR A 453 -13.52 14.99 -30.45
C THR A 453 -14.35 15.79 -31.45
N LYS A 454 -15.05 15.09 -32.34
CA LYS A 454 -16.06 15.67 -33.23
C LYS A 454 -17.46 15.63 -32.63
N ASN A 455 -17.60 15.03 -31.44
CA ASN A 455 -18.85 14.99 -30.69
C ASN A 455 -19.04 16.33 -29.95
N GLU A 456 -20.02 17.12 -30.39
CA GLU A 456 -20.37 18.41 -29.78
C GLU A 456 -20.90 18.25 -28.34
N ASP A 457 -21.41 17.08 -27.97
CA ASP A 457 -21.92 16.78 -26.62
C ASP A 457 -20.82 16.36 -25.63
N SER A 458 -19.55 16.35 -26.05
CA SER A 458 -18.45 15.98 -25.16
C SER A 458 -18.25 17.04 -24.07
N VAL A 459 -18.52 16.67 -22.81
CA VAL A 459 -18.27 17.53 -21.66
C VAL A 459 -16.76 17.72 -21.49
N HIS A 460 -16.33 18.99 -21.51
CA HIS A 460 -15.00 19.41 -21.10
C HIS A 460 -15.10 19.89 -19.66
N TYR A 461 -14.13 19.54 -18.83
CA TYR A 461 -14.09 19.95 -17.43
C TYR A 461 -13.24 21.20 -17.26
N CYS A 462 -13.58 22.01 -16.27
CA CYS A 462 -12.84 23.21 -15.90
C CYS A 462 -11.40 22.87 -15.47
N ASP A 463 -10.44 23.69 -15.89
CA ASP A 463 -9.01 23.48 -15.65
C ASP A 463 -8.50 24.11 -14.33
N SER A 464 -9.36 24.80 -13.60
CA SER A 464 -9.07 25.33 -12.26
C SER A 464 -8.71 24.22 -11.28
N ARG A 465 -7.69 24.47 -10.44
CA ARG A 465 -7.22 23.53 -9.41
C ARG A 465 -7.34 24.09 -8.02
N CYS A 466 -7.65 23.22 -7.05
CA CYS A 466 -7.59 23.60 -5.64
C CYS A 466 -6.15 23.95 -5.25
N GLN A 467 -5.97 25.09 -4.59
CA GLN A 467 -4.64 25.58 -4.19
C GLN A 467 -3.96 24.65 -3.18
N SER A 468 -4.71 23.92 -2.36
CA SER A 468 -4.17 23.06 -1.31
C SER A 468 -3.87 21.63 -1.80
N CYS A 469 -4.83 20.96 -2.43
CA CYS A 469 -4.68 19.56 -2.86
C CYS A 469 -4.32 19.36 -4.34
N GLY A 470 -4.46 20.39 -5.17
CA GLY A 470 -4.14 20.35 -6.59
C GLY A 470 -5.20 19.69 -7.49
N TYR A 471 -6.33 19.24 -6.93
CA TYR A 471 -7.37 18.53 -7.70
C TYR A 471 -8.13 19.49 -8.62
N PHE A 472 -8.54 18.97 -9.78
CA PHE A 472 -9.27 19.71 -10.78
C PHE A 472 -10.72 19.92 -10.38
N CYS A 473 -11.29 21.02 -10.85
CA CYS A 473 -12.72 21.24 -10.82
C CYS A 473 -13.43 20.16 -11.64
N GLN A 474 -14.48 19.56 -11.09
CA GLN A 474 -15.29 18.53 -11.74
C GLN A 474 -16.48 19.10 -12.52
N LEU A 475 -16.64 20.42 -12.52
CA LEU A 475 -17.70 21.11 -13.25
C LEU A 475 -17.29 21.34 -14.73
N PRO A 476 -18.28 21.51 -15.64
CA PRO A 476 -18.00 21.81 -17.04
C PRO A 476 -17.18 23.08 -17.23
N ILE A 477 -16.42 23.15 -18.33
CA ILE A 477 -15.73 24.37 -18.74
C ILE A 477 -16.73 25.54 -18.84
N ASP A 478 -16.30 26.74 -18.43
CA ASP A 478 -17.14 27.96 -18.37
C ASP A 478 -18.32 27.93 -17.38
N HIS A 479 -18.31 27.03 -16.38
CA HIS A 479 -19.31 27.08 -15.32
C HIS A 479 -19.25 28.39 -14.53
N SER A 480 -20.41 28.89 -14.08
CA SER A 480 -20.52 30.03 -13.17
C SER A 480 -20.56 29.57 -11.71
N GLY A 481 -19.96 30.34 -10.79
CA GLY A 481 -20.00 30.06 -9.35
C GLY A 481 -18.64 29.61 -8.79
N LEU A 482 -18.66 28.90 -7.67
CA LEU A 482 -17.46 28.32 -7.06
C LEU A 482 -17.03 27.06 -7.81
N HIS A 483 -15.73 26.80 -7.84
CA HIS A 483 -15.18 25.54 -8.35
C HIS A 483 -15.45 24.42 -7.36
N ASP A 484 -15.71 23.21 -7.84
CA ASP A 484 -16.07 22.07 -7.00
C ASP A 484 -15.22 20.85 -7.33
N THR A 485 -14.80 20.12 -6.31
CA THR A 485 -13.98 18.92 -6.42
C THR A 485 -14.12 18.06 -5.18
N VAL A 486 -13.80 16.76 -5.28
CA VAL A 486 -13.85 15.83 -4.15
C VAL A 486 -12.82 16.10 -3.05
N HIS A 487 -11.85 16.98 -3.33
CA HIS A 487 -10.69 17.29 -2.49
C HIS A 487 -9.88 16.03 -2.10
N GLY A 488 -8.66 16.23 -1.62
CA GLY A 488 -7.79 15.12 -1.28
C GLY A 488 -6.58 15.55 -0.49
N ASN A 489 -5.53 14.73 -0.54
CA ASN A 489 -4.27 15.01 0.13
C ASN A 489 -3.69 16.37 -0.29
N MET A 490 -3.26 17.16 0.69
CA MET A 490 -2.83 18.55 0.50
C MET A 490 -1.38 18.62 -0.01
N ARG A 491 -1.20 18.39 -1.31
CA ARG A 491 0.11 18.29 -1.98
C ARG A 491 0.84 19.61 -2.19
N ASN A 492 0.10 20.72 -2.26
CA ASN A 492 0.65 22.01 -2.67
C ASN A 492 0.92 22.95 -1.47
N VAL A 493 0.86 22.43 -0.24
CA VAL A 493 1.03 23.21 0.99
C VAL A 493 2.09 22.61 1.89
N ARG A 494 2.66 23.48 2.71
CA ARG A 494 3.59 23.12 3.78
C ARG A 494 3.04 23.64 5.10
N PHE A 495 3.40 22.96 6.18
CA PHE A 495 2.98 23.39 7.51
C PHE A 495 3.65 24.71 7.91
N ILE A 496 2.82 25.63 8.37
CA ILE A 496 3.21 26.96 8.84
C ILE A 496 2.62 27.10 10.24
N SER A 497 3.44 27.54 11.19
CA SER A 497 3.06 27.64 12.60
C SER A 497 3.92 28.69 13.33
N ASP A 498 3.42 29.18 14.46
CA ASP A 498 4.14 30.06 15.39
C ASP A 498 5.13 29.29 16.28
N SER A 499 5.07 27.96 16.23
CA SER A 499 6.03 27.01 16.82
C SER A 499 6.66 26.14 15.73
N GLU A 500 7.95 25.85 15.85
CA GLU A 500 8.65 24.88 14.98
C GLU A 500 8.03 23.48 15.07
N ASP A 501 7.61 23.11 16.28
CA ASP A 501 6.98 21.83 16.58
C ASP A 501 5.47 21.95 16.46
N ILE A 502 4.88 21.11 15.60
CA ILE A 502 3.45 21.13 15.28
C ILE A 502 2.87 19.77 15.65
N GLU A 503 1.83 19.77 16.49
CA GLU A 503 1.15 18.54 16.93
C GLU A 503 -0.32 18.63 16.57
N ILE A 504 -0.78 17.72 15.71
CA ILE A 504 -2.15 17.64 15.23
C ILE A 504 -2.66 16.26 15.63
N HIS A 505 -3.39 16.19 16.75
CA HIS A 505 -3.79 14.95 17.41
C HIS A 505 -2.62 13.98 17.64
N ASP A 506 -2.62 12.84 16.95
CA ASP A 506 -1.64 11.76 17.03
C ASP A 506 -0.42 11.97 16.12
N ARG A 507 -0.44 13.01 15.28
CA ARG A 507 0.59 13.26 14.27
C ARG A 507 1.45 14.46 14.65
N LYS A 508 2.76 14.29 14.49
CA LYS A 508 3.77 15.29 14.83
C LYS A 508 4.51 15.72 13.57
N TYR A 509 4.47 17.02 13.34
CA TYR A 509 5.08 17.68 12.19
C TYR A 509 6.11 18.72 12.64
N LYS A 510 6.91 19.16 11.68
CA LYS A 510 7.72 20.39 11.78
C LYS A 510 7.26 21.44 10.78
N TRP A 511 7.61 22.69 11.08
CA TRP A 511 7.51 23.78 10.11
C TRP A 511 8.13 23.40 8.75
N GLY A 512 7.48 23.79 7.66
CA GLY A 512 7.96 23.52 6.31
C GLY A 512 7.81 22.07 5.82
N GLU A 513 7.37 21.12 6.65
CA GLU A 513 7.00 19.78 6.18
C GLU A 513 5.79 19.84 5.24
N ARG A 514 5.70 18.86 4.33
CA ARG A 514 4.60 18.80 3.35
C ARG A 514 3.30 18.36 4.01
N GLY A 515 2.18 18.96 3.58
CA GLY A 515 0.84 18.64 4.06
C GLY A 515 0.21 17.38 3.45
N GLU A 516 0.94 16.61 2.64
CA GLU A 516 0.43 15.47 1.85
C GLU A 516 -0.25 14.39 2.72
N ALA A 517 0.16 14.26 3.97
CA ALA A 517 -0.44 13.31 4.88
C ALA A 517 -1.85 13.70 5.38
N GLU A 518 -2.22 14.96 5.19
CA GLU A 518 -3.52 15.51 5.58
C GLU A 518 -4.37 15.79 4.35
N MET A 519 -5.70 15.71 4.50
CA MET A 519 -6.66 16.04 3.44
C MET A 519 -7.40 17.33 3.77
N CYS A 520 -7.80 18.11 2.76
CA CYS A 520 -8.43 19.44 2.96
C CYS A 520 -9.57 19.43 4.00
N ASN A 521 -10.46 18.44 3.93
CA ASN A 521 -11.60 18.30 4.83
C ASN A 521 -11.21 17.83 6.24
N MET A 522 -10.37 16.79 6.31
CA MET A 522 -9.97 16.17 7.58
C MET A 522 -9.07 17.09 8.40
N TYR A 523 -8.20 17.85 7.73
CA TYR A 523 -7.30 18.78 8.39
C TYR A 523 -8.05 19.86 9.17
N CYS A 524 -9.02 20.52 8.52
CA CYS A 524 -9.81 21.57 9.15
C CYS A 524 -10.66 21.03 10.31
N ARG A 525 -11.25 19.84 10.14
CA ARG A 525 -11.98 19.12 11.20
C ARG A 525 -11.11 18.85 12.42
N LYS A 526 -9.87 18.40 12.21
CA LYS A 526 -8.91 18.10 13.29
C LYS A 526 -8.50 19.35 14.08
N LEU A 527 -8.31 20.49 13.41
CA LEU A 527 -8.01 21.76 14.09
C LEU A 527 -9.20 22.29 14.88
N GLY A 528 -10.42 22.03 14.41
CA GLY A 528 -11.65 22.26 15.17
C GLY A 528 -12.03 23.73 15.33
N ARG A 529 -12.71 24.04 16.44
CA ARG A 529 -13.35 25.33 16.73
C ARG A 529 -12.37 26.50 16.64
N GLY A 530 -12.76 27.55 15.91
CA GLY A 530 -12.01 28.81 15.84
C GLY A 530 -10.65 28.74 15.15
N HIS A 531 -10.35 27.66 14.41
CA HIS A 531 -9.10 27.59 13.64
C HIS A 531 -9.09 28.61 12.50
N ILE A 532 -7.88 28.93 12.04
CA ILE A 532 -7.62 29.96 11.04
C ILE A 532 -6.80 29.41 9.88
N HIS A 533 -6.86 30.07 8.74
CA HIS A 533 -5.95 29.84 7.60
C HIS A 533 -4.96 31.00 7.50
N LEU A 534 -3.72 30.67 7.20
CA LEU A 534 -2.65 31.65 7.02
C LEU A 534 -2.40 31.87 5.53
N VAL A 535 -2.42 33.12 5.09
CA VAL A 535 -2.10 33.49 3.71
C VAL A 535 -0.99 34.54 3.67
N PRO A 536 -0.09 34.53 2.67
CA PRO A 536 0.88 35.61 2.49
C PRO A 536 0.19 36.96 2.30
N CYS A 537 0.64 37.97 3.04
CA CYS A 537 0.16 39.33 2.88
C CYS A 537 0.87 39.98 1.66
N PRO A 538 0.12 40.56 0.72
CA PRO A 538 0.70 41.18 -0.49
C PRO A 538 1.53 42.44 -0.23
N ASP A 539 1.40 43.07 0.94
CA ASP A 539 2.18 44.24 1.33
C ASP A 539 2.83 44.03 2.71
N SER A 540 4.16 44.02 2.76
CA SER A 540 4.93 43.83 3.99
C SER A 540 4.75 44.94 5.03
N ALA A 541 4.21 46.10 4.64
CA ALA A 541 3.91 47.22 5.53
C ALA A 541 2.41 47.30 5.89
N CYS A 542 1.61 46.30 5.51
CA CYS A 542 0.17 46.30 5.74
C CYS A 542 -0.16 46.25 7.23
N THR A 543 -0.95 47.22 7.72
CA THR A 543 -1.55 47.20 9.07
C THR A 543 -3.07 47.08 9.02
N ASN A 544 -3.64 46.89 7.84
CA ASN A 544 -5.07 46.92 7.59
C ASN A 544 -5.58 45.53 7.20
N ASN A 545 -6.81 45.22 7.62
CA ASN A 545 -7.46 43.97 7.25
C ASN A 545 -7.85 44.02 5.76
N LEU A 546 -7.30 43.13 4.94
CA LEU A 546 -7.57 43.07 3.49
C LEU A 546 -8.98 42.57 3.17
N TYR A 547 -9.49 41.66 3.99
CA TYR A 547 -10.78 41.02 3.82
C TYR A 547 -11.63 41.08 5.09
N ASN A 548 -12.95 41.09 4.93
CA ASN A 548 -13.86 40.89 6.05
C ASN A 548 -13.72 39.45 6.58
N GLY A 549 -13.42 39.28 7.88
CA GLY A 549 -12.99 37.99 8.45
C GLY A 549 -11.51 37.68 8.21
N SER A 550 -10.68 38.71 8.06
CA SER A 550 -9.21 38.60 8.15
C SER A 550 -8.65 39.62 9.14
N ARG A 551 -7.48 39.33 9.69
CA ARG A 551 -6.66 40.30 10.41
C ARG A 551 -5.19 40.06 10.12
N HIS A 552 -4.40 41.12 10.16
CA HIS A 552 -2.95 40.99 10.02
C HIS A 552 -2.37 40.16 11.17
N ALA A 553 -1.45 39.24 10.87
CA ALA A 553 -0.84 38.40 11.88
C ALA A 553 -0.11 39.25 12.94
N THR A 554 -0.36 38.95 14.22
CA THR A 554 0.31 39.63 15.34
C THR A 554 1.56 38.89 15.81
N VAL A 555 1.75 37.65 15.34
CA VAL A 555 2.88 36.77 15.63
C VAL A 555 3.59 36.38 14.34
N LYS A 556 4.85 35.97 14.44
CA LYS A 556 5.62 35.49 13.29
C LYS A 556 5.41 33.99 13.11
N TYR A 557 5.18 33.59 11.86
CA TYR A 557 4.96 32.20 11.47
C TYR A 557 6.10 31.70 10.60
N GLY A 558 6.74 30.62 11.00
CA GLY A 558 7.79 29.95 10.22
C GLY A 558 7.22 28.90 9.26
N PRO A 559 8.03 28.38 8.31
CA PRO A 559 9.47 28.61 8.18
C PRO A 559 9.81 29.99 7.59
N ASP A 560 8.91 30.58 6.82
CA ASP A 560 9.13 31.87 6.15
C ASP A 560 8.80 33.06 7.06
N VAL A 561 9.58 33.22 8.14
CA VAL A 561 9.34 34.22 9.20
C VAL A 561 9.37 35.68 8.74
N ASP A 562 10.00 35.95 7.60
CA ASP A 562 10.12 37.29 7.01
C ASP A 562 8.98 37.63 6.04
N ILE A 563 8.17 36.64 5.66
CA ILE A 563 6.97 36.87 4.85
C ILE A 563 5.84 37.24 5.81
N ALA A 564 5.37 38.49 5.70
CA ALA A 564 4.18 38.97 6.38
C ALA A 564 2.97 38.13 5.96
N LYS A 565 2.09 37.78 6.90
CA LYS A 565 0.94 36.89 6.66
C LYS A 565 -0.32 37.50 7.28
N ASP A 566 -1.46 37.16 6.71
CA ASP A 566 -2.77 37.47 7.29
C ASP A 566 -3.41 36.19 7.82
N GLU A 567 -4.06 36.32 8.97
CA GLU A 567 -4.91 35.31 9.56
C GLU A 567 -6.32 35.49 8.99
N MET A 568 -6.86 34.43 8.40
CA MET A 568 -8.20 34.42 7.82
C MET A 568 -9.09 33.41 8.53
N THR A 569 -10.37 33.77 8.71
CA THR A 569 -11.37 32.78 9.11
C THR A 569 -11.53 31.72 8.02
N HIS A 570 -11.96 30.52 8.40
CA HIS A 570 -12.23 29.42 7.48
C HIS A 570 -13.19 29.81 6.34
N GLU A 571 -14.26 30.53 6.68
CA GLU A 571 -15.24 31.00 5.71
C GLU A 571 -14.61 31.97 4.69
N THR A 572 -13.87 32.98 5.17
CA THR A 572 -13.22 33.94 4.29
C THR A 572 -12.18 33.26 3.39
N TYR A 573 -11.43 32.29 3.92
CA TYR A 573 -10.45 31.54 3.14
C TYR A 573 -11.09 30.82 1.94
N TRP A 574 -12.16 30.03 2.16
CA TRP A 574 -12.84 29.31 1.09
C TRP A 574 -13.50 30.22 0.06
N GLN A 575 -14.02 31.37 0.49
CA GLN A 575 -14.52 32.41 -0.42
C GLN A 575 -13.41 32.99 -1.30
N CYS A 576 -12.21 33.19 -0.75
CA CYS A 576 -11.06 33.75 -1.47
C CYS A 576 -10.45 32.76 -2.45
N VAL A 577 -10.30 31.48 -2.09
CA VAL A 577 -9.77 30.45 -3.00
C VAL A 577 -10.76 30.05 -4.09
N ARG A 578 -12.03 30.47 -3.99
CA ARG A 578 -13.10 30.25 -4.98
C ARG A 578 -13.44 28.77 -5.21
N PHE A 579 -13.28 27.93 -4.19
CA PHE A 579 -13.68 26.52 -4.20
C PHE A 579 -14.79 26.26 -3.19
N VAL A 580 -15.61 25.24 -3.47
CA VAL A 580 -16.57 24.70 -2.52
C VAL A 580 -15.82 24.12 -1.33
N ASP A 581 -16.22 24.57 -0.14
CA ASP A 581 -15.73 24.09 1.15
C ASP A 581 -16.17 22.64 1.38
N PRO A 582 -15.23 21.70 1.62
CA PRO A 582 -15.56 20.29 1.77
C PRO A 582 -16.03 19.89 3.19
N CYS A 583 -16.08 20.82 4.14
CA CYS A 583 -16.58 20.58 5.49
C CYS A 583 -18.12 20.73 5.59
N THR A 584 -18.74 20.06 6.55
CA THR A 584 -20.20 20.11 6.72
C THR A 584 -20.67 21.46 7.26
N GLU A 585 -21.96 21.76 7.15
CA GLU A 585 -22.51 23.02 7.67
C GLU A 585 -22.29 23.16 9.18
N GLU A 586 -22.48 22.09 9.94
CA GLU A 586 -22.27 22.06 11.39
C GLU A 586 -20.81 22.33 11.76
N GLU A 587 -19.86 21.76 11.01
CA GLU A 587 -18.42 21.98 11.20
C GLU A 587 -18.03 23.43 10.93
N ARG A 588 -18.55 24.00 9.83
CA ARG A 588 -18.26 25.40 9.45
C ARG A 588 -18.80 26.40 10.46
N GLU A 589 -19.99 26.14 11.01
CA GLU A 589 -20.52 26.96 12.12
C GLU A 589 -19.59 26.93 13.33
N GLU A 590 -19.02 25.77 13.65
CA GLU A 590 -18.10 25.60 14.76
C GLU A 590 -16.76 26.31 14.52
N PHE A 591 -16.21 26.22 13.31
CA PHE A 591 -14.97 26.92 12.93
C PHE A 591 -15.11 28.44 13.06
N GLY A 592 -16.30 28.98 12.81
CA GLY A 592 -16.60 30.41 12.91
C GLY A 592 -16.81 30.93 14.34
N ARG A 593 -16.72 30.08 15.38
CA ARG A 593 -16.96 30.47 16.78
C ARG A 593 -15.67 30.67 17.57
N CYS A 594 -15.78 31.44 18.65
CA CYS A 594 -14.67 31.77 19.52
C CYS A 594 -14.14 30.52 20.25
N ASN A 595 -12.82 30.30 20.20
CA ASN A 595 -12.15 29.16 20.83
C ASN A 595 -11.79 29.39 22.33
N HIS A 596 -12.23 30.49 22.93
CA HIS A 596 -12.09 30.68 24.37
C HIS A 596 -12.98 29.67 25.10
N HIS A 597 -12.42 28.95 26.06
CA HIS A 597 -13.15 27.97 26.88
C HIS A 597 -13.11 28.37 28.36
N CYS A 598 -14.15 27.95 29.09
CA CYS A 598 -14.28 28.15 30.51
C CYS A 598 -13.23 27.32 31.27
N LYS A 599 -12.55 27.96 32.23
CA LYS A 599 -11.50 27.36 33.07
C LYS A 599 -12.02 26.81 34.40
N SER A 600 -13.30 26.46 34.48
CA SER A 600 -13.85 25.87 35.71
C SER A 600 -13.40 24.41 35.84
N GLU A 601 -13.00 24.01 37.04
CA GLU A 601 -12.61 22.63 37.37
C GLU A 601 -13.71 21.61 37.05
N GLU A 602 -14.98 22.03 36.98
CA GLU A 602 -16.11 21.18 36.56
C GLU A 602 -15.95 20.63 35.12
N HIS A 603 -15.12 21.28 34.29
CA HIS A 603 -14.80 20.87 32.92
C HIS A 603 -13.44 20.17 32.79
N GLU A 604 -12.72 19.90 33.89
CA GLU A 604 -11.33 19.42 33.88
C GLU A 604 -11.15 17.96 34.38
N THR A 605 -12.15 17.09 34.28
CA THR A 605 -12.01 15.69 34.77
C THR A 605 -11.25 14.78 33.81
N GLU A 606 -10.23 14.06 34.34
CA GLU A 606 -9.24 13.28 33.59
C GLU A 606 -9.71 11.92 33.02
N VAL A 607 -10.99 11.56 33.09
CA VAL A 607 -11.45 10.24 32.61
C VAL A 607 -12.73 10.37 31.79
N GLY A 608 -12.56 10.63 30.49
CA GLY A 608 -13.59 10.39 29.48
C GLY A 608 -14.69 11.44 29.42
N GLY A 609 -14.37 12.60 28.83
CA GLY A 609 -15.33 13.45 28.12
C GLY A 609 -16.38 14.16 28.96
N SER A 610 -16.00 15.16 29.77
CA SER A 610 -16.88 16.31 29.94
C SER A 610 -16.57 17.34 28.84
N ASP A 611 -17.61 17.82 28.15
CA ASP A 611 -17.50 18.77 27.05
C ASP A 611 -16.98 20.11 27.58
N LYS A 612 -15.81 20.57 27.08
CA LYS A 612 -15.32 21.93 27.33
C LYS A 612 -16.43 22.94 27.01
N SER A 613 -16.75 23.83 27.95
CA SER A 613 -17.71 24.91 27.69
C SER A 613 -17.01 26.08 26.99
N TYR A 614 -17.33 26.29 25.70
CA TYR A 614 -16.76 27.36 24.89
C TYR A 614 -17.58 28.65 24.91
N CYS A 615 -16.92 29.75 24.58
CA CYS A 615 -17.57 31.05 24.39
C CYS A 615 -18.60 30.97 23.27
N THR A 616 -19.81 31.51 23.49
CA THR A 616 -20.93 31.38 22.53
C THR A 616 -20.84 32.32 21.34
N GLU A 617 -19.91 33.26 21.37
CA GLU A 617 -19.75 34.31 20.36
C GLU A 617 -18.94 33.88 19.14
N LYS A 618 -18.99 34.70 18.08
CA LYS A 618 -18.23 34.51 16.84
C LYS A 618 -16.71 34.66 17.07
N LEU A 619 -15.91 34.02 16.23
CA LEU A 619 -14.47 34.18 16.23
C LEU A 619 -14.11 35.67 16.07
N TRP A 620 -13.18 36.14 16.91
CA TRP A 620 -12.72 37.54 16.98
C TRP A 620 -13.82 38.57 17.30
N HIS A 621 -14.86 38.18 18.05
CA HIS A 621 -15.83 39.13 18.57
C HIS A 621 -15.17 40.19 19.50
N PRO A 622 -15.70 41.43 19.55
CA PRO A 622 -15.27 42.41 20.54
C PRO A 622 -15.69 41.97 21.96
N PRO A 623 -14.98 42.41 23.02
CA PRO A 623 -15.34 42.12 24.40
C PRO A 623 -16.78 42.55 24.72
N ILE A 624 -17.59 41.63 25.26
CA ILE A 624 -18.97 41.92 25.64
C ILE A 624 -18.97 42.80 26.89
N LYS A 625 -19.65 43.94 26.82
CA LYS A 625 -19.82 44.84 27.97
C LYS A 625 -20.86 44.27 28.94
N ARG A 626 -20.49 44.21 30.22
CA ARG A 626 -21.41 43.88 31.33
C ARG A 626 -22.38 45.04 31.59
N THR A 627 -23.41 45.16 30.77
CA THR A 627 -24.54 46.09 31.00
C THR A 627 -25.71 45.31 31.57
N GLY A 628 -26.38 45.83 32.61
CA GLY A 628 -27.45 45.14 33.36
C GLY A 628 -28.69 44.67 32.55
N GLN A 629 -28.72 44.90 31.23
CA GLN A 629 -29.73 44.40 30.30
C GLN A 629 -29.36 43.06 29.63
N ASN A 630 -28.10 42.60 29.70
CA ASN A 630 -27.62 41.35 29.07
C ASN A 630 -27.53 40.15 30.04
N ILE A 631 -28.04 40.27 31.27
CA ILE A 631 -28.02 39.21 32.32
C ILE A 631 -29.22 38.25 32.18
N SER A 632 -29.97 38.33 31.08
CA SER A 632 -31.19 37.55 30.84
C SER A 632 -30.98 36.27 30.02
N SER A 633 -29.80 36.07 29.42
CA SER A 633 -29.40 34.79 28.82
C SER A 633 -28.63 33.95 29.84
N ALA A 634 -29.04 32.71 30.06
CA ALA A 634 -28.36 31.77 30.94
C ALA A 634 -26.85 31.72 30.66
N GLY A 635 -26.00 31.98 31.68
CA GLY A 635 -24.55 32.04 31.53
C GLY A 635 -23.86 33.15 32.35
N TYR A 636 -22.55 33.33 32.17
CA TYR A 636 -21.76 34.43 32.73
C TYR A 636 -20.79 35.03 31.70
N ILE A 637 -20.34 36.27 31.94
CA ILE A 637 -19.37 36.98 31.08
C ILE A 637 -18.09 37.19 31.88
N THR A 638 -16.93 36.78 31.36
CA THR A 638 -15.62 36.99 31.99
C THR A 638 -15.16 38.45 31.93
N ASP A 639 -14.13 38.82 32.69
CA ASP A 639 -13.61 40.19 32.75
C ASP A 639 -13.02 40.67 31.41
N ASP A 640 -12.49 39.74 30.62
CA ASP A 640 -12.01 39.95 29.25
C ASP A 640 -13.14 39.92 28.20
N GLY A 641 -14.39 39.71 28.62
CA GLY A 641 -15.59 39.91 27.81
C GLY A 641 -16.07 38.70 26.99
N HIS A 642 -15.70 37.48 27.38
CA HIS A 642 -16.22 36.24 26.78
C HIS A 642 -17.45 35.74 27.53
N HIS A 643 -18.51 35.41 26.78
CA HIS A 643 -19.75 34.86 27.34
C HIS A 643 -19.76 33.33 27.26
N PHE A 644 -20.07 32.68 28.39
CA PHE A 644 -20.21 31.23 28.50
C PHE A 644 -21.62 30.87 28.96
N GLY A 645 -22.23 29.86 28.33
CA GLY A 645 -23.57 29.37 28.68
C GLY A 645 -23.60 28.44 29.90
N CYS A 646 -22.45 28.03 30.43
CA CYS A 646 -22.36 27.26 31.66
C CYS A 646 -22.59 28.16 32.89
N ASP A 647 -23.20 27.59 33.93
CA ASP A 647 -23.43 28.26 35.21
C ASP A 647 -22.57 27.59 36.29
N HIS A 648 -21.54 28.30 36.73
CA HIS A 648 -20.62 27.85 37.80
C HIS A 648 -20.87 28.59 39.11
N SER A 649 -22.07 29.12 39.33
CA SER A 649 -22.46 29.85 40.55
C SER A 649 -22.26 29.10 41.87
N LYS A 650 -21.87 27.82 41.84
CA LYS A 650 -21.53 27.01 43.03
C LYS A 650 -20.04 26.97 43.39
N ASN A 651 -19.12 27.31 42.48
CA ASN A 651 -17.68 27.07 42.66
C ASN A 651 -16.79 28.29 42.41
N VAL A 652 -17.35 29.49 42.28
CA VAL A 652 -16.53 30.72 42.25
C VAL A 652 -16.36 31.23 43.68
N PRO A 653 -15.13 31.30 44.22
CA PRO A 653 -14.90 31.94 45.51
C PRO A 653 -15.29 33.41 45.44
N HIS A 654 -16.21 33.82 46.30
CA HIS A 654 -16.65 35.19 46.45
C HIS A 654 -15.75 35.92 47.44
N HIS A 655 -15.36 37.16 47.14
CA HIS A 655 -14.80 38.07 48.13
C HIS A 655 -15.91 38.94 48.72
N VAL A 656 -16.39 38.60 49.91
CA VAL A 656 -17.45 39.36 50.60
C VAL A 656 -16.81 40.42 51.47
N ILE A 657 -17.12 41.69 51.20
CA ILE A 657 -16.60 42.83 51.97
C ILE A 657 -17.71 43.44 52.82
N PHE A 658 -17.60 43.35 54.14
CA PHE A 658 -18.48 44.05 55.07
C PHE A 658 -17.87 45.40 55.44
N VAL A 659 -18.59 46.49 55.18
CA VAL A 659 -18.15 47.84 55.55
C VAL A 659 -19.07 48.35 56.65
N ILE A 660 -18.53 48.57 57.84
CA ILE A 660 -19.31 48.85 59.06
C ILE A 660 -18.90 50.20 59.64
N ASP A 661 -19.90 51.08 59.73
CA ASP A 661 -19.80 52.35 60.42
C ASP A 661 -19.80 52.12 61.95
N ARG A 662 -18.72 52.55 62.60
CA ARG A 662 -18.55 52.57 64.06
C ARG A 662 -18.39 54.00 64.61
N SER A 663 -18.85 55.00 63.85
CA SER A 663 -18.79 56.40 64.21
C SER A 663 -19.53 56.68 65.52
N GLY A 664 -19.13 57.74 66.21
CA GLY A 664 -19.77 58.16 67.47
C GLY A 664 -21.29 58.33 67.38
N SER A 665 -21.84 58.67 66.20
CA SER A 665 -23.29 58.75 65.96
C SER A 665 -24.03 57.42 66.10
N MET A 666 -23.33 56.29 65.97
CA MET A 666 -23.89 54.95 66.18
C MET A 666 -24.10 54.62 67.67
N GLN A 667 -23.53 55.42 68.59
CA GLN A 667 -23.69 55.24 70.05
C GLN A 667 -24.80 56.11 70.66
N SER A 668 -25.15 57.23 70.04
CA SER A 668 -25.93 58.30 70.69
C SER A 668 -27.46 58.10 70.72
N SER A 669 -27.97 57.00 70.19
CA SER A 669 -29.43 56.75 70.11
C SER A 669 -29.75 55.30 69.77
N ASP A 670 -29.01 54.34 70.35
CA ASP A 670 -29.21 52.94 70.00
C ASP A 670 -30.40 52.32 70.75
N ILE A 671 -31.22 51.54 70.03
CA ILE A 671 -32.39 50.84 70.55
C ILE A 671 -32.03 49.36 70.63
N SER A 672 -32.25 48.71 71.77
CA SER A 672 -32.01 47.26 71.91
C SER A 672 -32.83 46.47 70.89
N PRO A 673 -32.21 45.54 70.13
CA PRO A 673 -32.91 44.77 69.11
C PRO A 673 -33.96 43.83 69.73
N THR A 674 -35.15 43.78 69.15
CA THR A 674 -36.30 42.97 69.62
C THR A 674 -36.30 41.52 69.12
N MET A 675 -35.25 41.10 68.40
CA MET A 675 -35.17 39.77 67.77
C MET A 675 -34.55 38.76 68.74
N GLY A 676 -35.35 37.80 69.23
CA GLY A 676 -34.96 36.82 70.25
C GLY A 676 -33.72 35.95 69.95
N LYS A 677 -33.21 35.93 68.71
CA LYS A 677 -32.03 35.17 68.28
C LYS A 677 -30.67 35.82 68.63
N PHE A 678 -30.67 37.08 69.07
CA PHE A 678 -29.47 37.88 69.33
C PHE A 678 -29.51 38.61 70.69
N ASN A 679 -30.31 38.10 71.64
CA ASN A 679 -30.56 38.71 72.94
C ASN A 679 -29.32 38.88 73.85
N ASP A 680 -28.19 38.27 73.50
CA ASP A 680 -26.95 38.33 74.29
C ASP A 680 -26.14 39.63 74.05
N HIS A 681 -26.57 40.49 73.10
CA HIS A 681 -25.90 41.74 72.77
C HIS A 681 -26.79 42.96 73.04
N ASN A 682 -26.27 43.94 73.78
CA ASN A 682 -27.04 45.11 74.24
C ASN A 682 -27.15 46.26 73.21
N SER A 683 -26.69 46.07 71.97
CA SER A 683 -26.68 47.09 70.91
C SER A 683 -26.93 46.46 69.53
N ARG A 684 -27.51 47.22 68.59
CA ARG A 684 -27.70 46.74 67.20
C ARG A 684 -26.38 46.47 66.51
N LEU A 685 -25.35 47.26 66.80
CA LEU A 685 -24.00 47.05 66.27
C LEU A 685 -23.41 45.71 66.74
N GLY A 686 -23.60 45.35 68.02
CA GLY A 686 -23.22 44.04 68.54
C GLY A 686 -23.95 42.88 67.83
N CYS A 687 -25.24 43.04 67.53
CA CYS A 687 -25.99 42.04 66.77
C CYS A 687 -25.54 41.93 65.31
N VAL A 688 -25.11 43.03 64.68
CA VAL A 688 -24.51 43.00 63.34
C VAL A 688 -23.18 42.25 63.36
N TYR A 689 -22.32 42.49 64.35
CA TYR A 689 -21.07 41.72 64.50
C TYR A 689 -21.34 40.23 64.71
N GLU A 690 -22.30 39.87 65.55
CA GLU A 690 -22.71 38.47 65.77
C GLU A 690 -23.27 37.84 64.49
N ALA A 691 -24.08 38.57 63.71
CA ALA A 691 -24.61 38.08 62.45
C ALA A 691 -23.51 37.84 61.41
N ILE A 692 -22.52 38.74 61.33
CA ILE A 692 -21.35 38.60 60.45
C ILE A 692 -20.47 37.43 60.90
N LEU A 693 -20.24 37.28 62.21
CA LEU A 693 -19.52 36.14 62.77
C LEU A 693 -20.20 34.81 62.43
N ARG A 694 -21.54 34.75 62.56
CA ARG A 694 -22.31 33.56 62.17
C ARG A 694 -22.27 33.30 60.68
N PHE A 695 -22.29 34.34 59.86
CA PHE A 695 -22.13 34.24 58.41
C PHE A 695 -20.75 33.65 58.07
N ILE A 696 -19.66 34.21 58.62
CA ILE A 696 -18.29 33.70 58.44
C ILE A 696 -18.18 32.26 58.91
N GLN A 697 -18.74 31.92 60.09
CA GLN A 697 -18.73 30.55 60.60
C GLN A 697 -19.55 29.58 59.75
N ALA A 698 -20.63 30.04 59.10
CA ALA A 698 -21.39 29.23 58.16
C ALA A 698 -20.58 28.98 56.87
N CYS A 699 -19.93 30.02 56.34
CA CYS A 699 -19.01 29.92 55.21
C CYS A 699 -17.86 28.95 55.49
N LEU A 700 -17.25 28.99 56.69
CA LEU A 700 -16.16 28.07 57.09
C LEU A 700 -16.59 26.60 57.25
N ARG A 701 -17.88 26.31 57.41
CA ARG A 701 -18.40 24.94 57.53
C ARG A 701 -18.71 24.30 56.17
N THR A 702 -18.90 25.12 55.14
CA THR A 702 -18.94 24.71 53.74
C THR A 702 -17.52 24.78 53.19
N VAL A 703 -17.10 23.83 52.36
CA VAL A 703 -15.79 23.90 51.70
C VAL A 703 -15.89 24.94 50.58
N SER A 704 -15.85 26.24 50.90
CA SER A 704 -15.74 27.32 49.91
C SER A 704 -14.44 28.10 50.12
N ASP A 705 -13.78 28.47 49.01
CA ASP A 705 -12.60 29.33 48.99
C ASP A 705 -12.96 30.83 49.13
N ASP A 706 -14.14 31.14 49.68
CA ASP A 706 -14.61 32.51 49.84
C ASP A 706 -13.69 33.30 50.79
N SER A 707 -13.30 34.51 50.38
CA SER A 707 -12.58 35.43 51.24
C SER A 707 -13.55 36.43 51.86
N VAL A 708 -13.36 36.78 53.13
CA VAL A 708 -14.18 37.78 53.82
C VAL A 708 -13.28 38.87 54.40
N SER A 709 -13.54 40.12 54.03
CA SER A 709 -12.88 41.28 54.63
C SER A 709 -13.90 42.13 55.38
N VAL A 710 -13.55 42.54 56.60
CA VAL A 710 -14.40 43.41 57.42
C VAL A 710 -13.67 44.75 57.61
N VAL A 711 -14.21 45.79 57.01
CA VAL A 711 -13.70 47.16 57.09
C VAL A 711 -14.52 47.92 58.12
N LEU A 712 -13.88 48.33 59.21
CA LEU A 712 -14.49 49.17 60.23
C LEU A 712 -14.03 50.62 60.03
N PHE A 713 -14.95 51.58 60.07
CA PHE A 713 -14.62 52.99 59.92
C PHE A 713 -15.36 53.85 60.95
N ASP A 714 -14.67 54.85 61.51
CA ASP A 714 -15.23 55.82 62.47
C ASP A 714 -15.33 57.21 61.80
N THR A 715 -14.20 57.72 61.32
CA THR A 715 -14.09 58.92 60.46
C THR A 715 -13.26 58.68 59.20
N SER A 716 -12.39 57.67 59.21
CA SER A 716 -11.67 57.12 58.05
C SER A 716 -11.60 55.60 58.16
N ALA A 717 -11.55 54.90 57.03
CA ALA A 717 -11.51 53.44 57.00
C ALA A 717 -10.13 52.88 57.35
N THR A 718 -10.09 51.88 58.23
CA THR A 718 -8.91 51.05 58.47
C THR A 718 -9.28 49.61 58.12
N VAL A 719 -8.52 49.01 57.19
CA VAL A 719 -8.64 47.60 56.83
C VAL A 719 -7.87 46.80 57.88
N ALA A 720 -8.56 45.86 58.55
CA ALA A 720 -7.94 44.89 59.44
C ALA A 720 -7.67 43.60 58.69
#